data_AF-A0A5B0PPJ6-F1
#
_entry.id   AF-A0A5B0PPJ6-F1
#
_cell.length_a   1.000
_cell.length_b   1.000
_cell.length_c   1.000
_cell.angle_alpha   90.00
_cell.angle_beta   90.00
_cell.angle_gamma   90.00
#
_symmetry.space_group_name_H-M   'P 1'
#
loop_
_entity.id
_entity.type
_entity.pdbx_description
1 polymer ?
#
loop_
_entity_poly.entity_id
_entity_poly.type
_entity_poly.pdbx_seq_one_letter_code
_entity_poly.pdbx_strand_id
1 'polypeptide(L)'
;MFFYGLHLFIGVKFWSTQSRIITFQNPVEFNLQADLIGDLSTAAEQLSKEVLSSSAAHLPPIVDLRVQLADRIARLQLLIRFINLTGMLNKVPKPGKRRLLSDLELLAATNALWLHHNNKINALSHSGRRSRTVLSEVIMTYMNSLGQNSDEDMIRSFFRNHASAIVQILVNVQAKLKTTLSNKSNKLHTRSSQLMEANEILLTVYNAAITIRQTHSKTFDLKDDTSTECWTSTLNLLDILQSHCEATLEILQQRAREFGPAMDDDPGRFGADSASLLMDDDDDSNGGSSDKSKWLHHTLKDQLTELVEKSLAMMKERSSFTESTLGTNHPEAKSLQERYLRLRPQLIFGLVKVKRQARAITLAEEQRDFRTLVELCHSLAPSETKQKERVYISRYKEEFAFQLYQWYVEHGRYHELLSQDPVYAPLITSFLDRMQYGKVSWIHDLAIDRFDHASQVLLNEAESEKNLADQKIMLSLGKLCQVAQIDDGEHLDSEKVLQDIELVDDRLDILQAQLKLSDLCQSILESQPQYSLLSVDQQVDILRQHLAPNLVDRPAFGQLFDRYVRQIIAGDALRIEDLIEFYGLKANLDEQVEDFVIALDVFSRAKVRPPLTWKAFSPVLLVWQALKKSSNLSDQDLITCLKSTALYHVLSSSIDPNVGQPISSPNESFFDPTVSLNDDLAIRFPDHSLSELEQLSKDYQFENRKLQEAIESGGVWEYYGEIVRLIRESDSLSDGGVGDVTMMSE
;
A
#
# COMPACT_ATOMS: atom_id res chain seq x y z
N MET A 1 39.73 3.74 -51.85
CA MET A 1 40.66 4.90 -51.75
C MET A 1 40.32 5.88 -50.61
N PHE A 2 39.52 5.47 -49.62
CA PHE A 2 39.12 6.29 -48.45
C PHE A 2 39.80 5.86 -47.14
N PHE A 3 40.74 4.90 -47.20
CA PHE A 3 41.43 4.31 -46.05
C PHE A 3 42.89 4.76 -45.88
N TYR A 4 43.38 5.69 -46.71
CA TYR A 4 44.72 6.29 -46.56
C TYR A 4 44.70 7.72 -46.01
N GLY A 5 43.52 8.30 -45.78
CA GLY A 5 43.34 9.67 -45.28
C GLY A 5 43.31 9.83 -43.76
N LEU A 6 43.18 8.73 -43.00
CA LEU A 6 43.07 8.79 -41.53
C LEU A 6 44.43 8.70 -40.82
N HIS A 7 45.44 8.07 -41.45
CA HIS A 7 46.80 8.01 -40.92
C HIS A 7 47.48 9.40 -40.90
N LEU A 8 47.11 10.30 -41.82
CA LEU A 8 47.64 11.67 -41.84
C LEU A 8 46.92 12.60 -40.86
N PHE A 9 45.64 12.39 -40.55
CA PHE A 9 44.91 13.35 -39.70
C PHE A 9 45.23 13.20 -38.21
N ILE A 10 45.62 12.00 -37.78
CA ILE A 10 46.11 11.75 -36.42
C ILE A 10 47.59 12.16 -36.32
N GLY A 11 48.43 11.86 -37.31
CA GLY A 11 49.85 12.25 -37.30
C GLY A 11 50.12 13.76 -37.46
N VAL A 12 49.38 14.47 -38.32
CA VAL A 12 49.67 15.90 -38.63
C VAL A 12 49.19 16.85 -37.53
N LYS A 13 48.13 16.51 -36.78
CA LYS A 13 47.78 17.29 -35.58
C LYS A 13 48.67 16.97 -34.38
N PHE A 14 49.20 15.74 -34.29
CA PHE A 14 50.16 15.35 -33.24
C PHE A 14 51.52 16.05 -33.41
N TRP A 15 52.01 16.22 -34.64
CA TRP A 15 53.29 16.90 -34.89
C TRP A 15 53.18 18.43 -35.05
N SER A 16 52.06 18.98 -35.53
CA SER A 16 51.93 20.46 -35.65
C SER A 16 51.70 21.19 -34.32
N THR A 17 51.27 20.48 -33.28
CA THR A 17 51.19 21.00 -31.91
C THR A 17 52.49 20.86 -31.12
N GLN A 18 53.57 20.37 -31.74
CA GLN A 18 54.89 20.30 -31.11
C GLN A 18 55.68 21.61 -31.24
N SER A 19 55.20 22.56 -32.05
CA SER A 19 55.86 23.87 -32.23
C SER A 19 55.35 24.99 -31.29
N ARG A 20 54.42 24.71 -30.37
CA ARG A 20 53.89 25.74 -29.44
C ARG A 20 53.72 25.34 -27.97
N ILE A 21 54.14 24.15 -27.55
CA ILE A 21 54.21 23.80 -26.13
C ILE A 21 55.63 23.38 -25.81
N ILE A 22 56.40 24.37 -25.36
CA ILE A 22 57.71 24.21 -24.76
C ILE A 22 57.56 23.29 -23.53
N THR A 23 58.34 22.20 -23.55
CA THR A 23 58.76 21.36 -22.42
C THR A 23 57.69 20.78 -21.50
N PHE A 24 57.20 19.58 -21.82
CA PHE A 24 57.18 18.48 -20.85
C PHE A 24 57.49 17.20 -21.64
N GLN A 25 58.63 16.56 -21.33
CA GLN A 25 58.98 15.24 -21.88
C GLN A 25 57.79 14.29 -21.71
N ASN A 26 57.41 13.61 -22.78
CA ASN A 26 56.52 12.47 -22.73
C ASN A 26 57.18 11.38 -21.86
N PRO A 27 56.78 11.13 -20.60
CA PRO A 27 57.55 10.27 -19.70
C PRO A 27 57.36 8.78 -20.00
N VAL A 28 56.45 8.47 -20.93
CA VAL A 28 56.21 7.14 -21.49
C VAL A 28 55.82 7.40 -22.94
N GLU A 29 56.65 7.03 -23.91
CA GLU A 29 56.19 6.96 -25.29
C GLU A 29 55.03 5.96 -25.36
N PHE A 30 53.80 6.46 -25.32
CA PHE A 30 52.64 5.76 -25.83
C PHE A 30 52.79 5.70 -27.36
N ASN A 31 53.78 4.95 -27.85
CA ASN A 31 53.79 4.50 -29.22
C ASN A 31 52.63 3.52 -29.33
N LEU A 32 51.47 4.03 -29.73
CA LEU A 32 50.40 3.21 -30.27
C LEU A 32 51.06 2.35 -31.35
N GLN A 33 51.20 1.05 -31.08
CA GLN A 33 51.71 0.12 -32.07
C GLN A 33 50.94 0.32 -33.38
N ALA A 34 51.63 0.31 -34.52
CA ALA A 34 51.03 0.51 -35.83
C ALA A 34 49.91 -0.50 -36.18
N ASP A 35 49.72 -1.51 -35.32
CA ASP A 35 48.76 -2.61 -35.45
C ASP A 35 47.45 -2.38 -34.68
N LEU A 36 47.28 -1.26 -33.96
CA LEU A 36 46.01 -0.91 -33.30
C LEU A 36 44.96 -0.47 -34.35
N ILE A 37 44.10 -1.40 -34.75
CA ILE A 37 43.01 -1.17 -35.71
C ILE A 37 41.74 -0.71 -34.96
N GLY A 38 41.30 0.54 -35.17
CA GLY A 38 39.96 1.00 -34.74
C GLY A 38 39.84 2.49 -34.37
N ASP A 39 38.66 2.89 -33.90
CA ASP A 39 38.37 4.24 -33.39
C ASP A 39 39.12 4.51 -32.07
N LEU A 40 39.31 5.79 -31.70
CA LEU A 40 40.02 6.19 -30.47
C LEU A 40 39.53 5.44 -29.21
N SER A 41 38.22 5.14 -29.13
CA SER A 41 37.64 4.39 -28.01
C SER A 41 38.17 2.97 -27.91
N THR A 42 38.28 2.25 -29.03
CA THR A 42 38.71 0.84 -29.02
C THR A 42 40.19 0.74 -28.71
N ALA A 43 41.00 1.67 -29.22
CA ALA A 43 42.43 1.75 -28.90
C ALA A 43 42.67 2.07 -27.41
N ALA A 44 41.91 3.01 -26.84
CA ALA A 44 42.00 3.33 -25.41
C ALA A 44 41.58 2.13 -24.53
N GLU A 45 40.52 1.41 -24.91
CA GLU A 45 40.07 0.21 -24.20
C GLU A 45 41.09 -0.95 -24.26
N GLN A 46 41.71 -1.19 -25.42
CA GLN A 46 42.76 -2.22 -25.55
C GLN A 46 43.98 -1.89 -24.70
N LEU A 47 44.46 -0.65 -24.76
CA LEU A 47 45.59 -0.21 -23.95
C LEU A 47 45.28 -0.31 -22.44
N SER A 48 44.07 0.06 -22.04
CA SER A 48 43.62 -0.08 -20.64
C SER A 48 43.64 -1.54 -20.18
N LYS A 49 43.15 -2.47 -21.03
CA LYS A 49 43.18 -3.90 -20.75
C LYS A 49 44.61 -4.45 -20.66
N GLU A 50 45.50 -4.06 -21.57
CA GLU A 50 46.90 -4.50 -21.54
C GLU A 50 47.64 -4.04 -20.27
N VAL A 51 47.34 -2.81 -19.81
CA VAL A 51 47.85 -2.30 -18.53
C VAL A 51 47.21 -3.06 -17.35
N LEU A 52 45.93 -3.46 -17.44
CA LEU A 52 45.24 -4.27 -16.42
C LEU A 52 45.72 -5.73 -16.34
N SER A 53 46.21 -6.33 -17.42
CA SER A 53 46.79 -7.69 -17.43
C SER A 53 48.32 -7.71 -17.28
N SER A 54 48.97 -6.54 -17.17
CA SER A 54 50.43 -6.41 -17.18
C SER A 54 51.08 -7.00 -18.44
N SER A 55 50.36 -7.02 -19.57
CA SER A 55 50.81 -7.61 -20.84
C SER A 55 51.34 -6.58 -21.84
N ALA A 56 51.32 -5.30 -21.51
CA ALA A 56 51.83 -4.26 -22.40
C ALA A 56 53.36 -4.41 -22.58
N ALA A 57 53.81 -4.46 -23.84
CA ALA A 57 55.20 -4.73 -24.21
C ALA A 57 56.22 -3.70 -23.66
N HIS A 58 55.77 -2.49 -23.31
CA HIS A 58 56.60 -1.37 -22.86
C HIS A 58 56.56 -1.14 -21.34
N LEU A 59 55.97 -2.04 -20.55
CA LEU A 59 55.99 -1.94 -19.09
C LEU A 59 57.40 -2.28 -18.56
N PRO A 60 58.02 -1.42 -17.73
CA PRO A 60 59.30 -1.75 -17.13
C PRO A 60 59.15 -2.95 -16.18
N PRO A 61 60.12 -3.89 -16.16
CA PRO A 61 60.07 -5.02 -15.23
C PRO A 61 60.34 -4.53 -13.79
N ILE A 62 59.27 -4.18 -13.08
CA ILE A 62 59.33 -3.82 -11.66
C ILE A 62 59.16 -5.09 -10.82
N VAL A 63 60.11 -5.34 -9.90
CA VAL A 63 60.08 -6.51 -9.00
C VAL A 63 59.15 -6.27 -7.81
N ASP A 64 59.11 -5.05 -7.26
CA ASP A 64 58.20 -4.69 -6.18
C ASP A 64 56.77 -4.51 -6.69
N LEU A 65 55.89 -5.41 -6.29
CA LEU A 65 54.48 -5.43 -6.67
C LEU A 65 53.73 -4.16 -6.23
N ARG A 66 54.09 -3.53 -5.10
CA ARG A 66 53.45 -2.27 -4.66
C ARG A 66 53.73 -1.15 -5.64
N VAL A 67 54.99 -1.00 -6.02
CA VAL A 67 55.44 0.01 -6.99
C VAL A 67 54.88 -0.29 -8.37
N GLN A 68 54.83 -1.57 -8.76
CA GLN A 68 54.27 -2.00 -10.04
C GLN A 68 52.77 -1.68 -10.16
N LEU A 69 51.96 -2.01 -9.14
CA LEU A 69 50.53 -1.69 -9.14
C LEU A 69 50.28 -0.18 -9.12
N ALA A 70 51.05 0.58 -8.32
CA ALA A 70 50.97 2.04 -8.29
C ALA A 70 51.34 2.68 -9.65
N ASP A 71 52.39 2.20 -10.30
CA ASP A 71 52.79 2.65 -11.64
C ASP A 71 51.70 2.37 -12.68
N ARG A 72 51.07 1.19 -12.64
CA ARG A 72 49.95 0.85 -13.54
C ARG A 72 48.71 1.73 -13.30
N ILE A 73 48.37 2.00 -12.05
CA ILE A 73 47.30 2.94 -11.68
C ILE A 73 47.63 4.34 -12.24
N ALA A 74 48.87 4.82 -12.05
CA ALA A 74 49.31 6.11 -12.56
C ALA A 74 49.25 6.17 -14.09
N ARG A 75 49.60 5.08 -14.79
CA ARG A 75 49.51 4.99 -16.26
C ARG A 75 48.08 5.05 -16.76
N LEU A 76 47.13 4.36 -16.12
CA LEU A 76 45.71 4.49 -16.48
C LEU A 76 45.21 5.92 -16.23
N GLN A 77 45.58 6.53 -15.10
CA GLN A 77 45.24 7.93 -14.80
C GLN A 77 45.84 8.90 -15.84
N LEU A 78 47.07 8.67 -16.29
CA LEU A 78 47.71 9.45 -17.34
C LEU A 78 47.03 9.26 -18.69
N LEU A 79 46.65 8.04 -19.06
CA LEU A 79 45.87 7.76 -20.27
C LEU A 79 44.57 8.59 -20.27
N ILE A 80 43.85 8.60 -19.15
CA ILE A 80 42.62 9.36 -18.98
C ILE A 80 42.88 10.87 -19.07
N ARG A 81 43.91 11.36 -18.38
CA ARG A 81 44.31 12.78 -18.41
C ARG A 81 44.70 13.21 -19.82
N PHE A 82 45.39 12.36 -20.57
CA PHE A 82 45.79 12.61 -21.94
C PHE A 82 44.57 12.71 -22.88
N ILE A 83 43.62 11.79 -22.77
CA ILE A 83 42.35 11.83 -23.54
C ILE A 83 41.55 13.11 -23.22
N ASN A 84 41.58 13.56 -21.97
CA ASN A 84 40.91 14.79 -21.55
C ASN A 84 41.62 16.06 -22.09
N LEU A 85 42.96 16.14 -21.96
CA LEU A 85 43.74 17.29 -22.43
C LEU A 85 43.69 17.48 -23.96
N THR A 86 43.52 16.39 -24.71
CA THR A 86 43.34 16.43 -26.17
C THR A 86 41.93 16.88 -26.60
N GLY A 87 41.01 17.09 -25.66
CA GLY A 87 39.62 17.47 -25.92
C GLY A 87 38.79 16.37 -26.57
N MET A 88 39.31 15.14 -26.60
CA MET A 88 38.69 14.01 -27.30
C MET A 88 37.80 13.16 -26.39
N LEU A 89 37.72 13.48 -25.09
CA LEU A 89 36.89 12.76 -24.12
C LEU A 89 35.40 12.75 -24.51
N ASN A 90 34.89 13.81 -25.13
CA ASN A 90 33.49 13.87 -25.61
C ASN A 90 33.21 12.92 -26.79
N LYS A 91 34.25 12.44 -27.47
CA LYS A 91 34.13 11.47 -28.56
C LYS A 91 34.20 10.02 -28.08
N VAL A 92 34.59 9.79 -26.82
CA VAL A 92 34.53 8.46 -26.22
C VAL A 92 33.09 8.22 -25.75
N PRO A 93 32.41 7.18 -26.24
CA PRO A 93 31.05 6.88 -25.82
C PRO A 93 31.03 6.51 -24.32
N LYS A 94 29.91 6.76 -23.64
CA LYS A 94 29.76 6.50 -22.20
C LYS A 94 30.17 5.07 -21.77
N PRO A 95 29.83 3.99 -22.50
CA PRO A 95 30.31 2.64 -22.18
C PRO A 95 31.84 2.52 -22.17
N GLY A 96 32.53 3.17 -23.12
CA GLY A 96 34.00 3.18 -23.17
C GLY A 96 34.59 3.94 -21.98
N LYS A 97 34.01 5.08 -21.61
CA LYS A 97 34.40 5.83 -20.40
C LYS A 97 34.22 4.99 -19.13
N ARG A 98 33.09 4.30 -18.99
CA ARG A 98 32.80 3.40 -17.86
C ARG A 98 33.79 2.25 -17.78
N ARG A 99 34.18 1.68 -18.92
CA ARG A 99 35.19 0.62 -18.97
C ARG A 99 36.56 1.08 -18.49
N LEU A 100 37.04 2.23 -18.96
CA LEU A 100 38.31 2.81 -18.51
C LEU A 100 38.32 3.07 -16.99
N LEU A 101 37.20 3.58 -16.46
CA LEU A 101 37.04 3.77 -15.03
C LEU A 101 37.01 2.43 -14.28
N SER A 102 36.35 1.41 -14.83
CA SER A 102 36.24 0.08 -14.21
C SER A 102 37.60 -0.61 -14.11
N ASP A 103 38.44 -0.52 -15.14
CA ASP A 103 39.80 -1.06 -15.12
C ASP A 103 40.67 -0.36 -14.05
N LEU A 104 40.50 0.95 -13.89
CA LEU A 104 41.15 1.72 -12.81
C LEU A 104 40.64 1.31 -11.42
N GLU A 105 39.32 1.13 -11.26
CA GLU A 105 38.70 0.63 -10.03
C GLU A 105 39.24 -0.75 -9.66
N LEU A 106 39.36 -1.66 -10.64
CA LEU A 106 39.90 -3.02 -10.45
C LEU A 106 41.38 -3.00 -10.03
N LEU A 107 42.23 -2.17 -10.66
CA LEU A 107 43.63 -2.05 -10.24
C LEU A 107 43.77 -1.43 -8.85
N ALA A 108 42.96 -0.44 -8.52
CA ALA A 108 42.95 0.15 -7.18
C ALA A 108 42.49 -0.86 -6.13
N ALA A 109 41.46 -1.65 -6.42
CA ALA A 109 41.03 -2.75 -5.57
C ALA A 109 42.11 -3.82 -5.41
N THR A 110 42.83 -4.15 -6.50
CA THR A 110 43.98 -5.08 -6.48
C THR A 110 45.07 -4.59 -5.54
N ASN A 111 45.43 -3.31 -5.65
CA ASN A 111 46.45 -2.68 -4.82
C ASN A 111 46.03 -2.62 -3.34
N ALA A 112 44.79 -2.20 -3.06
CA ALA A 112 44.27 -2.16 -1.70
C ALA A 112 44.23 -3.55 -1.06
N LEU A 113 43.81 -4.57 -1.82
CA LEU A 113 43.77 -5.95 -1.35
C LEU A 113 45.17 -6.54 -1.10
N TRP A 114 46.16 -6.20 -1.94
CA TRP A 114 47.56 -6.56 -1.71
C TRP A 114 48.13 -5.90 -0.45
N LEU A 115 47.84 -4.62 -0.23
CA LEU A 115 48.26 -3.91 0.99
C LEU A 115 47.63 -4.53 2.23
N HIS A 116 46.33 -4.83 2.18
CA HIS A 116 45.61 -5.53 3.24
C HIS A 116 46.25 -6.90 3.54
N HIS A 117 46.52 -7.70 2.49
CA HIS A 117 47.19 -8.99 2.61
C HIS A 117 48.56 -8.87 3.31
N ASN A 118 49.40 -7.93 2.85
CA ASN A 118 50.73 -7.74 3.42
C ASN A 118 50.67 -7.30 4.89
N ASN A 119 49.75 -6.41 5.24
CA ASN A 119 49.59 -5.99 6.63
C ASN A 119 49.20 -7.17 7.53
N LYS A 120 48.31 -8.05 7.04
CA LYS A 120 47.89 -9.25 7.76
C LYS A 120 49.02 -10.27 7.91
N ILE A 121 49.78 -10.53 6.84
CA ILE A 121 50.94 -11.45 6.89
C ILE A 121 52.05 -10.90 7.77
N ASN A 122 52.31 -9.58 7.71
CA ASN A 122 53.28 -8.95 8.59
C ASN A 122 52.85 -9.12 10.05
N ALA A 123 51.59 -8.83 10.39
CA ALA A 123 51.07 -9.07 11.73
C ALA A 123 51.31 -10.53 12.17
N LEU A 124 50.88 -11.51 11.38
CA LEU A 124 51.07 -12.94 11.68
C LEU A 124 52.54 -13.34 11.89
N SER A 125 53.45 -12.75 11.09
CA SER A 125 54.88 -13.02 11.18
C SER A 125 55.51 -12.51 12.49
N HIS A 126 55.04 -11.37 13.02
CA HIS A 126 55.50 -10.84 14.31
C HIS A 126 55.03 -11.70 15.50
N SER A 127 53.99 -12.51 15.33
CA SER A 127 53.48 -13.45 16.33
C SER A 127 54.09 -14.86 16.24
N GLY A 128 55.00 -15.11 15.29
CA GLY A 128 55.64 -16.42 15.13
C GLY A 128 54.73 -17.52 14.57
N ARG A 129 53.49 -17.19 14.17
CA ARG A 129 52.50 -18.12 13.61
C ARG A 129 52.43 -17.99 12.08
N ARG A 130 52.82 -19.04 11.36
CA ARG A 130 52.64 -19.14 9.90
C ARG A 130 51.28 -19.74 9.54
N SER A 131 50.18 -19.06 9.92
CA SER A 131 48.84 -19.47 9.49
C SER A 131 48.51 -18.92 8.11
N ARG A 132 47.75 -19.69 7.32
CA ARG A 132 47.26 -19.26 5.99
C ARG A 132 46.02 -18.39 6.19
N THR A 133 45.99 -17.23 5.54
CA THR A 133 44.82 -16.33 5.53
C THR A 133 43.73 -16.89 4.61
N VAL A 134 42.46 -16.55 4.85
CA VAL A 134 41.33 -16.93 3.98
C VAL A 134 41.58 -16.45 2.55
N LEU A 135 42.11 -15.23 2.39
CA LEU A 135 42.49 -14.69 1.09
C LEU A 135 43.55 -15.55 0.39
N SER A 136 44.59 -15.97 1.10
CA SER A 136 45.65 -16.84 0.54
C SER A 136 45.07 -18.17 0.06
N GLU A 137 44.23 -18.82 0.86
CA GLU A 137 43.61 -20.09 0.48
C GLU A 137 42.76 -19.94 -0.79
N VAL A 138 41.98 -18.87 -0.88
CA VAL A 138 41.10 -18.63 -2.03
C VAL A 138 41.91 -18.34 -3.30
N ILE A 139 42.96 -17.52 -3.22
CA ILE A 139 43.83 -17.21 -4.36
C ILE A 139 44.53 -18.48 -4.84
N MET A 140 45.09 -19.28 -3.93
CA MET A 140 45.74 -20.55 -4.28
C MET A 140 44.76 -21.51 -4.95
N THR A 141 43.53 -21.62 -4.43
CA THR A 141 42.47 -22.45 -5.04
C THR A 141 42.17 -21.99 -6.47
N TYR A 142 42.07 -20.67 -6.69
CA TYR A 142 41.84 -20.10 -8.02
C TYR A 142 43.02 -20.36 -8.97
N MET A 143 44.25 -20.09 -8.54
CA MET A 143 45.46 -20.29 -9.36
C MET A 143 45.66 -21.77 -9.73
N ASN A 144 45.39 -22.69 -8.80
CA ASN A 144 45.42 -24.13 -9.07
C ASN A 144 44.37 -24.55 -10.11
N SER A 145 43.18 -23.93 -10.11
CA SER A 145 42.15 -24.21 -11.12
C SER A 145 42.53 -23.78 -12.53
N LEU A 146 43.47 -22.83 -12.66
CA LEU A 146 44.01 -22.36 -13.94
C LEU A 146 45.15 -23.26 -14.47
N GLY A 147 45.53 -24.32 -13.74
CA GLY A 147 46.58 -25.25 -14.16
C GLY A 147 47.99 -24.65 -14.17
N GLN A 148 48.21 -23.49 -13.55
CA GLN A 148 49.53 -22.90 -13.40
C GLN A 148 50.28 -23.58 -12.24
N ASN A 149 50.97 -24.67 -12.55
CA ASN A 149 52.00 -25.23 -11.68
C ASN A 149 53.34 -24.59 -12.03
N SER A 150 53.74 -23.53 -11.33
CA SER A 150 55.13 -23.06 -11.38
C SER A 150 55.72 -22.97 -9.98
N ASP A 151 57.04 -23.09 -9.90
CA ASP A 151 57.84 -22.88 -8.68
C ASP A 151 57.81 -21.42 -8.17
N GLU A 152 57.00 -20.53 -8.78
CA GLU A 152 56.84 -19.14 -8.37
C GLU A 152 55.77 -18.96 -7.30
N ASP A 153 55.87 -17.86 -6.56
CA ASP A 153 54.86 -17.46 -5.58
C ASP A 153 53.52 -17.14 -6.28
N MET A 154 52.62 -18.13 -6.24
CA MET A 154 51.27 -18.09 -6.83
C MET A 154 50.47 -16.84 -6.40
N ILE A 155 50.63 -16.37 -5.16
CA ILE A 155 49.90 -15.20 -4.66
C ILE A 155 50.43 -13.94 -5.35
N ARG A 156 51.75 -13.77 -5.43
CA ARG A 156 52.36 -12.63 -6.13
C ARG A 156 52.06 -12.65 -7.63
N SER A 157 52.06 -13.83 -8.26
CA SER A 157 51.67 -13.99 -9.67
C SER A 157 50.23 -13.55 -9.92
N PHE A 158 49.29 -13.91 -9.03
CA PHE A 158 47.90 -13.45 -9.09
C PHE A 158 47.79 -11.92 -9.11
N PHE A 159 48.36 -11.23 -8.11
CA PHE A 159 48.26 -9.77 -8.02
C PHE A 159 48.98 -9.05 -9.16
N ARG A 160 49.97 -9.70 -9.79
CA ARG A 160 50.69 -9.14 -10.94
C ARG A 160 49.85 -9.20 -12.22
N ASN A 161 49.27 -10.35 -12.52
CA ASN A 161 48.74 -10.66 -13.86
C ASN A 161 47.20 -10.78 -13.92
N HIS A 162 46.54 -11.03 -12.79
CA HIS A 162 45.12 -11.41 -12.73
C HIS A 162 44.24 -10.38 -12.00
N ALA A 163 44.53 -9.08 -12.13
CA ALA A 163 43.74 -8.00 -11.52
C ALA A 163 42.25 -8.00 -11.95
N SER A 164 41.95 -8.43 -13.18
CA SER A 164 40.58 -8.57 -13.68
C SER A 164 39.77 -9.68 -12.97
N ALA A 165 40.44 -10.63 -12.32
CA ALA A 165 39.80 -11.77 -11.67
C ALA A 165 39.35 -11.49 -10.23
N ILE A 166 39.46 -10.25 -9.73
CA ILE A 166 39.02 -9.88 -8.37
C ILE A 166 37.57 -10.25 -8.10
N VAL A 167 36.68 -10.02 -9.07
CA VAL A 167 35.26 -10.37 -8.93
C VAL A 167 35.11 -11.88 -8.69
N GLN A 168 35.88 -12.71 -9.39
CA GLN A 168 35.88 -14.17 -9.17
C GLN A 168 36.46 -14.56 -7.81
N ILE A 169 37.48 -13.84 -7.32
CA ILE A 169 37.99 -14.05 -5.97
C ILE A 169 36.92 -13.78 -4.92
N LEU A 170 36.11 -12.73 -5.06
CA LEU A 170 34.99 -12.46 -4.14
C LEU A 170 33.96 -13.60 -4.14
N VAL A 171 33.66 -14.17 -5.31
CA VAL A 171 32.78 -15.35 -5.42
C VAL A 171 33.37 -16.54 -4.67
N ASN A 172 34.67 -16.79 -4.83
CA ASN A 172 35.34 -17.91 -4.18
C ASN A 172 35.46 -17.69 -2.64
N VAL A 173 35.65 -16.44 -2.19
CA VAL A 173 35.58 -16.06 -0.76
C VAL A 173 34.21 -16.40 -0.20
N GLN A 174 33.14 -16.04 -0.91
CA GLN A 174 31.77 -16.35 -0.49
C GLN A 174 31.51 -17.86 -0.44
N ALA A 175 31.98 -18.63 -1.44
CA ALA A 175 31.84 -20.08 -1.45
C ALA A 175 32.55 -20.71 -0.23
N LYS A 176 33.78 -20.28 0.06
CA LYS A 176 34.53 -20.71 1.24
C LYS A 176 33.78 -20.35 2.52
N LEU A 177 33.30 -19.12 2.64
CA LEU A 177 32.54 -18.66 3.81
C LEU A 177 31.31 -19.56 4.07
N LYS A 178 30.51 -19.85 3.03
CA LYS A 178 29.35 -20.77 3.15
C LYS A 178 29.75 -22.14 3.70
N THR A 179 30.87 -22.72 3.23
CA THR A 179 31.35 -24.02 3.74
C THR A 179 31.76 -23.94 5.22
N THR A 180 32.40 -22.84 5.63
CA THR A 180 32.87 -22.64 7.01
C THR A 180 31.72 -22.38 7.99
N LEU A 181 30.68 -21.67 7.57
CA LEU A 181 29.50 -21.37 8.37
C LEU A 181 28.58 -22.59 8.53
N SER A 182 28.43 -23.40 7.47
CA SER A 182 27.61 -24.63 7.49
C SER A 182 28.20 -25.71 8.40
N ASN A 183 29.52 -25.74 8.55
CA ASN A 183 30.19 -26.72 9.41
C ASN A 183 30.00 -26.38 10.91
N LYS A 184 28.94 -26.93 11.50
CA LYS A 184 28.59 -26.75 12.93
C LYS A 184 29.65 -27.27 13.92
N SER A 185 30.62 -28.06 13.45
CA SER A 185 31.76 -28.51 14.26
C SER A 185 32.70 -27.35 14.63
N ASN A 186 32.72 -26.28 13.83
CA ASN A 186 33.56 -25.12 14.10
C ASN A 186 33.03 -24.30 15.28
N LYS A 187 33.90 -24.00 16.25
CA LYS A 187 33.61 -23.08 17.37
C LYS A 187 33.08 -21.74 16.86
N LEU A 188 32.16 -21.11 17.59
CA LEU A 188 31.56 -19.82 17.19
C LEU A 188 32.64 -18.75 16.96
N HIS A 189 33.69 -18.73 17.79
CA HIS A 189 34.81 -17.82 17.62
C HIS A 189 35.50 -17.96 16.25
N THR A 190 35.80 -19.19 15.83
CA THR A 190 36.42 -19.46 14.52
C THR A 190 35.51 -19.04 13.36
N ARG A 191 34.21 -19.35 13.44
CA ARG A 191 33.22 -18.92 12.44
C ARG A 191 33.12 -17.39 12.37
N SER A 192 33.14 -16.72 13.52
CA SER A 192 33.10 -15.25 13.62
C SER A 192 34.36 -14.60 13.03
N SER A 193 35.54 -15.15 13.32
CA SER A 193 36.82 -14.65 12.83
C SER A 193 36.96 -14.81 11.31
N GLN A 194 36.56 -15.97 10.76
CA GLN A 194 36.55 -16.20 9.31
C GLN A 194 35.53 -15.31 8.58
N LEU A 195 34.36 -15.07 9.19
CA LEU A 195 33.37 -14.13 8.65
C LEU A 195 33.91 -12.69 8.66
N MET A 196 34.54 -12.27 9.75
CA MET A 196 35.17 -10.94 9.84
C MET A 196 36.20 -10.76 8.72
N GLU A 197 37.08 -11.74 8.50
CA GLU A 197 38.07 -11.67 7.41
C GLU A 197 37.42 -11.63 6.02
N ALA A 198 36.38 -12.44 5.78
CA ALA A 198 35.65 -12.41 4.52
C ALA A 198 34.99 -11.04 4.27
N ASN A 199 34.44 -10.42 5.31
CA ASN A 199 33.89 -9.07 5.26
C ASN A 199 34.98 -8.02 5.00
N GLU A 200 36.14 -8.10 5.65
CA GLU A 200 37.28 -7.19 5.40
C GLU A 200 37.72 -7.21 3.94
N ILE A 201 37.84 -8.41 3.35
CA ILE A 201 38.22 -8.57 1.93
C ILE A 201 37.19 -7.87 1.03
N LEU A 202 35.90 -8.14 1.26
CA LEU A 202 34.80 -7.57 0.48
C LEU A 202 34.79 -6.04 0.60
N LEU A 203 34.80 -5.51 1.82
CA LEU A 203 34.77 -4.08 2.12
C LEU A 203 36.00 -3.35 1.56
N THR A 204 37.19 -3.95 1.64
CA THR A 204 38.43 -3.37 1.07
C THR A 204 38.30 -3.17 -0.44
N VAL A 205 37.78 -4.17 -1.15
CA VAL A 205 37.58 -4.09 -2.61
C VAL A 205 36.56 -3.01 -2.96
N TYR A 206 35.39 -2.99 -2.29
CA TYR A 206 34.38 -1.97 -2.55
C TYR A 206 34.82 -0.56 -2.20
N ASN A 207 35.52 -0.37 -1.06
CA ASN A 207 36.02 0.94 -0.65
C ASN A 207 37.00 1.53 -1.65
N ALA A 208 37.94 0.71 -2.14
CA ALA A 208 38.88 1.15 -3.17
C ALA A 208 38.15 1.55 -4.47
N ALA A 209 37.21 0.72 -4.93
CA ALA A 209 36.43 1.00 -6.14
C ALA A 209 35.60 2.29 -6.01
N ILE A 210 34.85 2.43 -4.92
CA ILE A 210 33.98 3.60 -4.67
C ILE A 210 34.82 4.88 -4.52
N THR A 211 35.98 4.82 -3.85
CA THR A 211 36.87 5.99 -3.69
C THR A 211 37.41 6.46 -5.05
N ILE A 212 37.83 5.54 -5.91
CA ILE A 212 38.26 5.87 -7.28
C ILE A 212 37.12 6.47 -8.09
N ARG A 213 35.92 5.88 -7.99
CA ARG A 213 34.73 6.40 -8.66
C ARG A 213 34.43 7.82 -8.23
N GLN A 214 34.39 8.10 -6.94
CA GLN A 214 34.09 9.44 -6.41
C GLN A 214 35.12 10.48 -6.85
N THR A 215 36.41 10.14 -6.77
CA THR A 215 37.51 11.04 -7.17
C THR A 215 37.50 11.37 -8.66
N HIS A 216 37.17 10.40 -9.53
CA HIS A 216 37.22 10.58 -10.99
C HIS A 216 35.85 10.82 -11.64
N SER A 217 34.74 10.74 -10.90
CA SER A 217 33.37 10.90 -11.40
C SER A 217 33.16 12.20 -12.19
N LYS A 218 33.71 13.32 -11.70
CA LYS A 218 33.67 14.63 -12.37
C LYS A 218 34.43 14.63 -13.69
N THR A 219 35.59 13.98 -13.72
CA THR A 219 36.49 13.95 -14.87
C THR A 219 35.89 13.15 -16.02
N PHE A 220 35.15 12.07 -15.72
CA PHE A 220 34.56 11.21 -16.73
C PHE A 220 33.16 11.64 -17.21
N ASP A 221 32.53 12.63 -16.54
CA ASP A 221 31.14 13.03 -16.81
C ASP A 221 30.17 11.84 -16.66
N LEU A 222 30.38 11.02 -15.61
CA LEU A 222 29.63 9.80 -15.32
C LEU A 222 28.87 9.85 -13.99
N LYS A 223 28.71 11.03 -13.38
CA LYS A 223 28.11 11.18 -12.05
C LYS A 223 26.68 10.67 -11.95
N ASP A 224 25.87 11.04 -12.94
CA ASP A 224 24.44 10.71 -13.01
C ASP A 224 24.19 9.68 -14.12
N ASP A 225 25.23 8.93 -14.51
CA ASP A 225 25.11 7.98 -15.62
C ASP A 225 24.45 6.68 -15.17
N THR A 226 23.19 6.53 -15.56
CA THR A 226 22.38 5.33 -15.31
C THR A 226 22.28 4.43 -16.53
N SER A 227 22.85 4.78 -17.68
CA SER A 227 22.73 3.96 -18.89
C SER A 227 23.83 2.90 -19.04
N THR A 228 24.88 2.95 -18.21
CA THR A 228 26.00 2.01 -18.26
C THR A 228 26.09 1.16 -16.99
N GLU A 229 26.32 -0.14 -17.16
CA GLU A 229 26.41 -1.09 -16.06
C GLU A 229 27.69 -0.87 -15.25
N CYS A 230 27.58 -0.85 -13.92
CA CYS A 230 28.71 -0.89 -13.01
C CYS A 230 29.01 -2.34 -12.63
N TRP A 231 30.27 -2.75 -12.69
CA TRP A 231 30.66 -4.09 -12.26
C TRP A 231 30.35 -4.34 -10.77
N THR A 232 30.39 -3.28 -9.93
CA THR A 232 30.06 -3.31 -8.49
C THR A 232 28.59 -3.59 -8.18
N SER A 233 27.68 -3.33 -9.12
CA SER A 233 26.23 -3.49 -8.94
C SER A 233 25.67 -4.69 -9.70
N THR A 234 26.53 -5.64 -10.10
CA THR A 234 26.11 -6.87 -10.78
C THR A 234 25.30 -7.77 -9.84
N LEU A 235 24.32 -8.51 -10.37
CA LEU A 235 23.38 -9.31 -9.55
C LEU A 235 24.10 -10.31 -8.61
N ASN A 236 25.13 -10.98 -9.11
CA ASN A 236 25.94 -11.91 -8.33
C ASN A 236 26.63 -11.22 -7.12
N LEU A 237 27.14 -10.00 -7.31
CA LEU A 237 27.76 -9.24 -6.23
C LEU A 237 26.73 -8.70 -5.22
N LEU A 238 25.51 -8.36 -5.67
CA LEU A 238 24.41 -8.01 -4.78
C LEU A 238 24.00 -9.21 -3.90
N ASP A 239 23.94 -10.40 -4.47
CA ASP A 239 23.66 -11.64 -3.72
C ASP A 239 24.76 -11.95 -2.70
N ILE A 240 26.03 -11.68 -3.04
CA ILE A 240 27.16 -11.79 -2.10
C ILE A 240 26.99 -10.78 -0.96
N LEU A 241 26.76 -9.50 -1.25
CA LEU A 241 26.56 -8.47 -0.23
C LEU A 241 25.40 -8.81 0.71
N GLN A 242 24.26 -9.25 0.16
CA GLN A 242 23.11 -9.67 0.96
C GLN A 242 23.47 -10.85 1.86
N SER A 243 24.10 -11.88 1.33
CA SER A 243 24.46 -13.06 2.12
C SER A 243 25.48 -12.75 3.21
N HIS A 244 26.41 -11.83 2.97
CA HIS A 244 27.33 -11.34 4.01
C HIS A 244 26.60 -10.54 5.10
N CYS A 245 25.62 -9.70 4.74
CA CYS A 245 24.78 -8.98 5.72
C CYS A 245 24.01 -9.97 6.60
N GLU A 246 23.34 -10.96 5.99
CA GLU A 246 22.56 -11.98 6.70
C GLU A 246 23.44 -12.82 7.63
N ALA A 247 24.57 -13.33 7.13
CA ALA A 247 25.51 -14.12 7.92
C ALA A 247 26.08 -13.32 9.10
N THR A 248 26.40 -12.04 8.89
CA THR A 248 26.93 -11.15 9.94
C THR A 248 25.88 -10.86 11.01
N LEU A 249 24.64 -10.60 10.60
CA LEU A 249 23.52 -10.44 11.52
C LEU A 249 23.30 -11.71 12.36
N GLU A 250 23.30 -12.88 11.73
CA GLU A 250 23.07 -14.16 12.40
C GLU A 250 24.18 -14.45 13.43
N ILE A 251 25.45 -14.29 13.05
CA ILE A 251 26.58 -14.48 13.98
C ILE A 251 26.50 -13.48 15.14
N LEU A 252 26.21 -12.20 14.88
CA LEU A 252 26.10 -11.20 15.94
C LEU A 252 24.98 -11.54 16.94
N GLN A 253 23.85 -12.07 16.46
CA GLN A 253 22.76 -12.54 17.32
C GLN A 253 23.16 -13.79 18.12
N GLN A 254 23.87 -14.74 17.51
CA GLN A 254 24.40 -15.92 18.22
C GLN A 254 25.38 -15.50 19.32
N ARG A 255 26.29 -14.57 19.02
CA ARG A 255 27.27 -14.03 19.99
C ARG A 255 26.57 -13.28 21.12
N ALA A 256 25.56 -12.46 20.82
CA ALA A 256 24.78 -11.76 21.84
C ALA A 256 24.03 -12.73 22.80
N ARG A 257 23.59 -13.89 22.30
CA ARG A 257 22.96 -14.94 23.12
C ARG A 257 23.98 -15.68 24.00
N GLU A 258 25.15 -16.00 23.47
CA GLU A 258 26.17 -16.78 24.20
C GLU A 258 26.89 -15.96 25.26
N PHE A 259 27.24 -14.70 24.96
CA PHE A 259 28.05 -13.86 25.83
C PHE A 259 27.26 -12.80 26.62
N GLY A 260 25.96 -12.64 26.34
CA GLY A 260 25.08 -11.70 27.03
C GLY A 260 25.35 -10.22 26.73
N PRO A 261 24.69 -9.31 27.48
CA PRO A 261 24.71 -7.86 27.19
C PRO A 261 26.06 -7.17 27.44
N ALA A 262 26.97 -7.78 28.19
CA ALA A 262 28.31 -7.24 28.48
C ALA A 262 29.23 -7.12 27.24
N MET A 263 28.82 -7.72 26.11
CA MET A 263 29.51 -7.56 24.83
C MET A 263 29.27 -6.21 24.16
N ASP A 264 28.21 -5.49 24.55
CA ASP A 264 27.90 -4.16 24.01
C ASP A 264 28.48 -3.02 24.85
N ASP A 265 29.20 -3.33 25.94
CA ASP A 265 29.95 -2.33 26.70
C ASP A 265 31.06 -1.73 25.84
N ASP A 266 31.29 -0.42 25.98
CA ASP A 266 32.25 0.33 25.18
C ASP A 266 33.63 -0.34 25.26
N PRO A 267 34.24 -0.71 24.12
CA PRO A 267 35.55 -1.31 24.09
C PRO A 267 36.55 -0.29 24.66
N GLY A 268 36.88 -0.39 25.95
CA GLY A 268 37.69 0.59 26.67
C GLY A 268 38.94 0.95 25.87
N ARG A 269 39.02 2.22 25.41
CA ARG A 269 40.11 2.85 24.63
C ARG A 269 41.13 1.85 24.06
N PHE A 270 40.72 1.13 23.01
CA PHE A 270 41.66 0.37 22.20
C PHE A 270 42.54 1.37 21.45
N GLY A 271 43.77 1.56 21.93
CA GLY A 271 44.82 2.27 21.18
C GLY A 271 45.06 1.59 19.83
N ALA A 272 45.50 2.40 18.86
CA ALA A 272 45.71 2.16 17.44
C ALA A 272 46.33 0.82 16.95
N ASP A 273 46.68 -0.15 17.79
CA ASP A 273 47.27 -1.42 17.41
C ASP A 273 46.22 -2.55 17.32
N SER A 274 45.33 -2.45 16.33
CA SER A 274 44.38 -3.51 15.93
C SER A 274 45.05 -4.84 15.55
N ALA A 275 46.35 -4.82 15.26
CA ALA A 275 47.13 -6.01 14.89
C ALA A 275 47.57 -6.87 16.09
N SER A 276 47.68 -6.31 17.30
CA SER A 276 48.28 -7.03 18.44
C SER A 276 47.31 -7.93 19.20
N LEU A 277 46.00 -7.84 18.95
CA LEU A 277 44.97 -8.56 19.72
C LEU A 277 44.53 -9.89 19.11
N LEU A 278 44.95 -10.19 17.87
CA LEU A 278 44.74 -11.50 17.25
C LEU A 278 45.69 -12.59 17.79
N MET A 279 46.46 -12.30 18.84
CA MET A 279 47.79 -12.89 19.07
C MET A 279 47.95 -13.74 20.35
N ASP A 280 46.92 -14.40 20.85
CA ASP A 280 47.12 -15.46 21.86
C ASP A 280 45.90 -16.36 21.91
N ASP A 281 46.01 -17.57 21.33
CA ASP A 281 45.01 -18.64 21.50
C ASP A 281 45.32 -19.56 22.69
N ASP A 282 46.43 -19.34 23.42
CA ASP A 282 46.94 -20.27 24.45
C ASP A 282 47.09 -19.69 25.87
N ASP A 283 46.40 -18.60 26.22
CA ASP A 283 46.39 -18.15 27.61
C ASP A 283 45.01 -18.30 28.27
N ASP A 284 44.83 -19.47 28.91
CA ASP A 284 43.81 -19.81 29.92
C ASP A 284 43.97 -18.97 31.22
N SER A 285 44.60 -17.79 31.16
CA SER A 285 44.72 -16.85 32.29
C SER A 285 43.61 -15.79 32.24
N ASN A 286 42.40 -16.24 32.58
CA ASN A 286 41.23 -15.57 33.19
C ASN A 286 40.90 -14.06 33.00
N GLY A 287 41.39 -13.37 31.96
CA GLY A 287 41.08 -11.94 31.69
C GLY A 287 41.07 -11.51 30.23
N GLY A 288 42.02 -11.96 29.40
CA GLY A 288 42.22 -11.44 28.02
C GLY A 288 41.28 -12.00 26.93
N SER A 289 40.61 -13.13 27.17
CA SER A 289 39.72 -13.79 26.19
C SER A 289 38.39 -13.03 25.98
N SER A 290 37.90 -12.36 27.03
CA SER A 290 36.68 -11.55 26.97
C SER A 290 36.87 -10.32 26.09
N ASP A 291 37.98 -9.61 26.23
CA ASP A 291 38.24 -8.35 25.52
C ASP A 291 38.44 -8.54 24.01
N LYS A 292 39.14 -9.62 23.60
CA LYS A 292 39.25 -9.99 22.17
C LYS A 292 37.89 -10.35 21.57
N SER A 293 37.04 -11.03 22.33
CA SER A 293 35.68 -11.37 21.90
C SER A 293 34.80 -10.12 21.77
N LYS A 294 34.94 -9.15 22.69
CA LYS A 294 34.28 -7.83 22.60
C LYS A 294 34.75 -7.03 21.39
N TRP A 295 36.05 -7.01 21.11
CA TRP A 295 36.60 -6.35 19.92
C TRP A 295 36.03 -6.96 18.64
N LEU A 296 36.10 -8.29 18.50
CA LEU A 296 35.55 -8.99 17.34
C LEU A 296 34.05 -8.72 17.16
N HIS A 297 33.29 -8.67 18.26
CA HIS A 297 31.88 -8.31 18.23
C HIS A 297 31.69 -6.89 17.69
N HIS A 298 32.38 -5.89 18.22
CA HIS A 298 32.30 -4.50 17.75
C HIS A 298 32.72 -4.32 16.29
N THR A 299 33.83 -4.95 15.88
CA THR A 299 34.28 -4.94 14.48
C THR A 299 33.21 -5.50 13.55
N LEU A 300 32.56 -6.61 13.91
CA LEU A 300 31.46 -7.16 13.11
C LEU A 300 30.24 -6.22 13.06
N LYS A 301 29.94 -5.47 14.13
CA LYS A 301 28.87 -4.45 14.13
C LYS A 301 29.18 -3.31 13.14
N ASP A 302 30.44 -2.87 13.11
CA ASP A 302 30.90 -1.81 12.21
C ASP A 302 30.87 -2.29 10.76
N GLN A 303 31.37 -3.50 10.51
CA GLN A 303 31.31 -4.13 9.20
C GLN A 303 29.87 -4.34 8.71
N LEU A 304 28.96 -4.79 9.58
CA LEU A 304 27.54 -4.94 9.20
C LEU A 304 26.95 -3.60 8.74
N THR A 305 27.28 -2.52 9.45
CA THR A 305 26.83 -1.18 9.12
C THR A 305 27.31 -0.78 7.71
N GLU A 306 28.60 -0.97 7.44
CA GLU A 306 29.18 -0.64 6.15
C GLU A 306 28.65 -1.55 5.01
N LEU A 307 28.46 -2.83 5.28
CA LEU A 307 27.89 -3.79 4.32
C LEU A 307 26.46 -3.41 3.94
N VAL A 308 25.63 -3.04 4.92
CA VAL A 308 24.24 -2.61 4.68
C VAL A 308 24.21 -1.34 3.84
N GLU A 309 25.05 -0.35 4.14
CA GLU A 309 25.16 0.88 3.34
C GLU A 309 25.53 0.60 1.88
N LYS A 310 26.55 -0.22 1.66
CA LYS A 310 26.97 -0.62 0.31
C LYS A 310 25.90 -1.42 -0.40
N SER A 311 25.24 -2.35 0.30
CA SER A 311 24.16 -3.18 -0.26
C SER A 311 23.01 -2.32 -0.78
N LEU A 312 22.54 -1.36 0.01
CA LEU A 312 21.49 -0.43 -0.40
C LEU A 312 21.93 0.47 -1.55
N ALA A 313 23.15 1.01 -1.49
CA ALA A 313 23.69 1.86 -2.55
C ALA A 313 23.82 1.12 -3.89
N MET A 314 24.34 -0.12 -3.88
CA MET A 314 24.51 -0.92 -5.09
C MET A 314 23.18 -1.42 -5.65
N MET A 315 22.21 -1.76 -4.80
CA MET A 315 20.85 -2.09 -5.26
C MET A 315 20.19 -0.89 -5.94
N LYS A 316 20.31 0.31 -5.36
CA LYS A 316 19.79 1.54 -5.97
C LYS A 316 20.46 1.84 -7.31
N GLU A 317 21.80 1.73 -7.38
CA GLU A 317 22.56 1.88 -8.65
C GLU A 317 22.06 0.91 -9.71
N ARG A 318 21.80 -0.36 -9.33
CA ARG A 318 21.28 -1.36 -10.26
C ARG A 318 19.84 -1.09 -10.69
N SER A 319 18.94 -0.72 -9.76
CA SER A 319 17.55 -0.37 -10.09
C SER A 319 17.49 0.77 -11.09
N SER A 320 18.23 1.86 -10.84
CA SER A 320 18.31 2.99 -11.76
C SER A 320 18.87 2.61 -13.13
N PHE A 321 19.84 1.69 -13.17
CA PHE A 321 20.37 1.15 -14.42
C PHE A 321 19.33 0.35 -15.21
N THR A 322 18.63 -0.58 -14.56
CA THR A 322 17.60 -1.40 -15.21
C THR A 322 16.41 -0.57 -15.69
N GLU A 323 16.00 0.44 -14.93
CA GLU A 323 14.92 1.37 -15.31
C GLU A 323 15.31 2.19 -16.54
N SER A 324 16.56 2.64 -16.62
CA SER A 324 17.05 3.48 -17.73
C SER A 324 17.27 2.69 -19.01
N THR A 325 17.61 1.40 -18.92
CA THR A 325 17.94 0.55 -20.09
C THR A 325 16.76 -0.23 -20.63
N LEU A 326 15.92 -0.79 -19.76
CA LEU A 326 14.79 -1.65 -20.12
C LEU A 326 13.43 -0.93 -20.01
N GLY A 327 13.39 0.20 -19.30
CA GLY A 327 12.18 0.96 -18.99
C GLY A 327 11.51 0.50 -17.69
N THR A 328 10.84 1.43 -17.01
CA THR A 328 10.18 1.22 -15.70
C THR A 328 9.18 0.06 -15.69
N ASN A 329 8.55 -0.22 -16.84
CA ASN A 329 7.52 -1.25 -16.94
C ASN A 329 8.05 -2.67 -17.21
N HIS A 330 9.36 -2.82 -17.45
CA HIS A 330 9.95 -4.12 -17.75
C HIS A 330 9.88 -5.06 -16.53
N PRO A 331 9.56 -6.37 -16.70
CA PRO A 331 9.43 -7.31 -15.58
C PRO A 331 10.71 -7.45 -14.74
N GLU A 332 11.88 -7.33 -15.35
CA GLU A 332 13.16 -7.37 -14.63
C GLU A 332 13.36 -6.11 -13.75
N ALA A 333 13.00 -4.92 -14.26
CA ALA A 333 13.11 -3.68 -13.49
C ALA A 333 12.12 -3.68 -12.31
N LYS A 334 10.88 -4.14 -12.55
CA LYS A 334 9.87 -4.30 -11.49
C LYS A 334 10.30 -5.31 -10.43
N SER A 335 10.76 -6.50 -10.83
CA SER A 335 11.15 -7.53 -9.86
C SER A 335 12.36 -7.11 -9.02
N LEU A 336 13.32 -6.39 -9.61
CA LEU A 336 14.44 -5.83 -8.86
C LEU A 336 13.99 -4.71 -7.90
N GLN A 337 13.09 -3.83 -8.34
CA GLN A 337 12.54 -2.76 -7.50
C GLN A 337 11.72 -3.32 -6.33
N GLU A 338 10.88 -4.33 -6.56
CA GLU A 338 10.15 -5.05 -5.51
C GLU A 338 11.11 -5.73 -4.52
N ARG A 339 12.16 -6.39 -5.03
CA ARG A 339 13.22 -6.97 -4.20
C ARG A 339 13.90 -5.90 -3.34
N TYR A 340 14.23 -4.74 -3.91
CA TYR A 340 14.84 -3.63 -3.19
C TYR A 340 13.92 -3.10 -2.08
N LEU A 341 12.65 -2.83 -2.40
CA LEU A 341 11.65 -2.34 -1.43
C LEU A 341 11.41 -3.35 -0.30
N ARG A 342 11.48 -4.66 -0.57
CA ARG A 342 11.36 -5.71 0.44
C ARG A 342 12.60 -5.82 1.33
N LEU A 343 13.80 -5.76 0.75
CA LEU A 343 15.06 -5.93 1.47
C LEU A 343 15.44 -4.70 2.29
N ARG A 344 15.11 -3.50 1.82
CA ARG A 344 15.50 -2.23 2.46
C ARG A 344 15.08 -2.15 3.95
N PRO A 345 13.80 -2.37 4.32
CA PRO A 345 13.40 -2.39 5.73
C PRO A 345 14.11 -3.48 6.52
N GLN A 346 14.28 -4.68 5.94
CA GLN A 346 14.91 -5.82 6.63
C GLN A 346 16.37 -5.54 7.00
N LEU A 347 17.14 -4.92 6.09
CA LEU A 347 18.53 -4.55 6.33
C LEU A 347 18.62 -3.43 7.39
N ILE A 348 17.76 -2.42 7.30
CA ILE A 348 17.74 -1.29 8.26
C ILE A 348 17.34 -1.77 9.66
N PHE A 349 16.28 -2.57 9.79
CA PHE A 349 15.90 -3.18 11.08
C PHE A 349 16.95 -4.17 11.59
N GLY A 350 17.72 -4.79 10.68
CA GLY A 350 18.91 -5.56 11.03
C GLY A 350 19.87 -4.77 11.93
N LEU A 351 20.13 -3.49 11.61
CA LEU A 351 21.00 -2.63 12.42
C LEU A 351 20.42 -2.32 13.82
N VAL A 352 19.10 -2.20 13.93
CA VAL A 352 18.41 -2.01 15.22
C VAL A 352 18.61 -3.21 16.14
N LYS A 353 18.51 -4.44 15.60
CA LYS A 353 18.75 -5.69 16.35
C LYS A 353 20.15 -5.76 16.94
N VAL A 354 21.10 -5.03 16.37
CA VAL A 354 22.50 -4.96 16.80
C VAL A 354 22.79 -3.65 17.57
N LYS A 355 21.76 -2.97 18.07
CA LYS A 355 21.87 -1.72 18.85
C LYS A 355 22.57 -0.56 18.11
N ARG A 356 22.53 -0.54 16.77
CA ARG A 356 23.03 0.57 15.93
C ARG A 356 21.86 1.46 15.44
N GLN A 357 20.95 1.82 16.36
CA GLN A 357 19.71 2.53 16.04
C GLN A 357 19.94 3.92 15.44
N ALA A 358 20.91 4.69 15.95
CA ALA A 358 21.23 6.02 15.43
C ALA A 358 21.61 5.96 13.93
N ARG A 359 22.44 4.98 13.54
CA ARG A 359 22.81 4.81 12.13
C ARG A 359 21.64 4.31 11.30
N ALA A 360 20.83 3.38 11.82
CA ALA A 360 19.61 2.91 11.15
C ALA A 360 18.67 4.07 10.78
N ILE A 361 18.49 5.04 11.70
CA ILE A 361 17.68 6.25 11.47
C ILE A 361 18.30 7.12 10.36
N THR A 362 19.60 7.42 10.44
CA THR A 362 20.27 8.21 9.39
C THR A 362 20.20 7.53 8.03
N LEU A 363 20.28 6.20 7.99
CA LEU A 363 20.23 5.44 6.75
C LEU A 363 18.81 5.41 6.16
N ALA A 364 17.78 5.26 6.99
CA ALA A 364 16.39 5.39 6.55
C ALA A 364 16.11 6.79 5.97
N GLU A 365 16.68 7.84 6.57
CA GLU A 365 16.61 9.21 6.06
C GLU A 365 17.32 9.37 4.70
N GLU A 366 18.56 8.88 4.58
CA GLU A 366 19.34 8.91 3.33
C GLU A 366 18.64 8.16 2.19
N GLN A 367 18.01 7.03 2.49
CA GLN A 367 17.29 6.20 1.52
C GLN A 367 15.84 6.64 1.27
N ARG A 368 15.37 7.69 1.97
CA ARG A 368 13.96 8.15 1.96
C ARG A 368 12.98 7.00 2.20
N ASP A 369 13.29 6.13 3.15
CA ASP A 369 12.39 5.06 3.60
C ASP A 369 11.51 5.57 4.75
N PHE A 370 10.51 6.39 4.42
CA PHE A 370 9.69 7.05 5.43
C PHE A 370 8.88 6.06 6.29
N ARG A 371 8.43 4.94 5.71
CA ARG A 371 7.71 3.91 6.47
C ARG A 371 8.57 3.31 7.57
N THR A 372 9.76 2.83 7.20
CA THR A 372 10.74 2.32 8.17
C THR A 372 11.15 3.42 9.16
N LEU A 373 11.32 4.66 8.71
CA LEU A 373 11.68 5.80 9.56
C LEU A 373 10.63 6.07 10.64
N VAL A 374 9.34 6.00 10.31
CA VAL A 374 8.23 6.15 11.28
C VAL A 374 8.30 5.06 12.35
N GLU A 375 8.46 3.81 11.93
CA GLU A 375 8.58 2.67 12.86
C GLU A 375 9.82 2.80 13.76
N LEU A 376 10.94 3.26 13.21
CA LEU A 376 12.16 3.56 13.98
C LEU A 376 11.96 4.70 14.97
N CYS A 377 11.21 5.75 14.62
CA CYS A 377 10.93 6.86 15.53
C CYS A 377 10.07 6.42 16.72
N HIS A 378 9.10 5.53 16.51
CA HIS A 378 8.25 5.00 17.58
C HIS A 378 8.96 3.98 18.49
N SER A 379 10.10 3.45 18.06
CA SER A 379 10.98 2.63 18.91
C SER A 379 11.86 3.45 19.87
N LEU A 380 11.84 4.78 19.77
CA LEU A 380 12.57 5.70 20.67
C LEU A 380 11.71 6.06 21.90
N ALA A 381 12.31 6.81 22.83
CA ALA A 381 11.56 7.39 23.94
C ALA A 381 10.49 8.38 23.43
N PRO A 382 9.29 8.44 24.04
CA PRO A 382 8.18 9.25 23.54
C PRO A 382 8.50 10.74 23.33
N SER A 383 9.41 11.31 24.13
CA SER A 383 9.85 12.71 23.98
C SER A 383 10.70 12.93 22.73
N GLU A 384 11.58 11.98 22.41
CA GLU A 384 12.42 12.03 21.21
C GLU A 384 11.60 11.78 19.94
N THR A 385 10.63 10.88 20.01
CA THR A 385 9.69 10.58 18.92
C THR A 385 8.96 11.84 18.48
N LYS A 386 8.28 12.54 19.40
CA LYS A 386 7.53 13.78 19.10
C LYS A 386 8.43 14.87 18.49
N GLN A 387 9.66 15.02 18.99
CA GLN A 387 10.57 16.02 18.47
C GLN A 387 11.02 15.67 17.04
N LYS A 388 11.35 14.40 16.78
CA LYS A 388 11.77 13.95 15.44
C LYS A 388 10.63 14.00 14.43
N GLU A 389 9.41 13.61 14.82
CA GLU A 389 8.22 13.72 13.99
C GLU A 389 7.98 15.16 13.55
N ARG A 390 8.01 16.12 14.48
CA ARG A 390 7.88 17.55 14.14
C ARG A 390 8.93 18.01 13.13
N VAL A 391 10.19 17.63 13.34
CA VAL A 391 11.28 17.95 12.41
C VAL A 391 11.05 17.31 11.04
N TYR A 392 10.65 16.04 10.99
CA TYR A 392 10.44 15.32 9.73
C TYR A 392 9.19 15.77 8.97
N ILE A 393 8.09 16.06 9.66
CA ILE A 393 6.90 16.68 9.06
C ILE A 393 7.27 18.05 8.47
N SER A 394 8.04 18.88 9.19
CA SER A 394 8.46 20.18 8.67
C SER A 394 9.38 20.09 7.44
N ARG A 395 10.26 19.07 7.39
CA ARG A 395 11.26 18.91 6.33
C ARG A 395 10.72 18.20 5.09
N TYR A 396 9.93 17.14 5.27
CA TYR A 396 9.47 16.26 4.20
C TYR A 396 7.97 16.39 3.89
N LYS A 397 7.20 17.09 4.73
CA LYS A 397 5.77 17.39 4.51
C LYS A 397 4.95 16.11 4.22
N GLU A 398 4.19 16.09 3.13
CA GLU A 398 3.28 15.00 2.74
C GLU A 398 3.97 13.63 2.67
N GLU A 399 5.20 13.56 2.14
CA GLU A 399 5.89 12.27 1.91
C GLU A 399 6.10 11.48 3.22
N PHE A 400 6.39 12.19 4.32
CA PHE A 400 6.54 11.59 5.64
C PHE A 400 5.21 11.55 6.40
N ALA A 401 4.44 12.64 6.39
CA ALA A 401 3.20 12.75 7.15
C ALA A 401 2.19 11.67 6.75
N PHE A 402 2.06 11.36 5.46
CA PHE A 402 1.09 10.34 5.03
C PHE A 402 1.48 8.94 5.50
N GLN A 403 2.78 8.62 5.52
CA GLN A 403 3.26 7.35 6.05
C GLN A 403 3.08 7.26 7.57
N LEU A 404 3.25 8.37 8.27
CA LEU A 404 2.97 8.47 9.71
C LEU A 404 1.47 8.27 10.00
N TYR A 405 0.60 8.93 9.25
CA TYR A 405 -0.85 8.84 9.44
C TYR A 405 -1.38 7.45 9.08
N GLN A 406 -0.89 6.85 7.99
CA GLN A 406 -1.19 5.47 7.66
C GLN A 406 -0.78 4.52 8.79
N TRP A 407 0.39 4.75 9.40
CA TRP A 407 0.83 3.95 10.55
C TRP A 407 -0.09 4.11 11.76
N TYR A 408 -0.58 5.33 12.06
CA TYR A 408 -1.57 5.54 13.13
C TYR A 408 -2.89 4.79 12.86
N VAL A 409 -3.38 4.82 11.62
CA VAL A 409 -4.61 4.12 11.22
C VAL A 409 -4.44 2.60 11.36
N GLU A 410 -3.34 2.03 10.86
CA GLU A 410 -3.05 0.60 10.96
C GLU A 410 -2.95 0.09 12.41
N HIS A 411 -2.51 0.94 13.35
CA HIS A 411 -2.41 0.62 14.77
C HIS A 411 -3.66 1.03 15.57
N GLY A 412 -4.72 1.53 14.93
CA GLY A 412 -5.94 1.99 15.60
C GLY A 412 -5.74 3.23 16.49
N ARG A 413 -4.67 4.00 16.30
CA ARG A 413 -4.34 5.19 17.10
C ARG A 413 -4.97 6.47 16.54
N TYR A 414 -6.28 6.44 16.33
CA TYR A 414 -7.00 7.58 15.76
C TYR A 414 -6.93 8.83 16.65
N HIS A 415 -6.86 8.67 17.98
CA HIS A 415 -6.67 9.80 18.88
C HIS A 415 -5.36 10.54 18.65
N GLU A 416 -4.24 9.83 18.44
CA GLU A 416 -2.93 10.44 18.15
C GLU A 416 -2.92 11.13 16.78
N LEU A 417 -3.67 10.60 15.80
CA LEU A 417 -3.85 11.23 14.49
C LEU A 417 -4.62 12.55 14.58
N LEU A 418 -5.72 12.57 15.33
CA LEU A 418 -6.63 13.73 15.41
C LEU A 418 -6.17 14.80 16.42
N SER A 419 -5.35 14.44 17.40
CA SER A 419 -4.82 15.38 18.42
C SER A 419 -3.51 16.08 18.00
N GLN A 420 -3.18 16.05 16.71
CA GLN A 420 -2.01 16.74 16.17
C GLN A 420 -2.16 18.27 16.26
N ASP A 421 -1.03 18.96 16.14
CA ASP A 421 -0.99 20.42 16.16
C ASP A 421 -1.84 21.00 15.00
N PRO A 422 -2.70 22.02 15.22
CA PRO A 422 -3.54 22.62 14.18
C PRO A 422 -2.75 23.11 12.95
N VAL A 423 -1.46 23.41 13.09
CA VAL A 423 -0.57 23.73 11.96
C VAL A 423 -0.54 22.62 10.89
N TYR A 424 -0.76 21.37 11.30
CA TYR A 424 -0.77 20.21 10.40
C TYR A 424 -2.16 19.83 9.90
N ALA A 425 -3.21 20.55 10.29
CA ALA A 425 -4.58 20.26 9.87
C ALA A 425 -4.74 20.13 8.34
N PRO A 426 -4.13 20.97 7.47
CA PRO A 426 -4.23 20.79 6.02
C PRO A 426 -3.61 19.47 5.52
N LEU A 427 -2.53 19.01 6.15
CA LEU A 427 -1.90 17.73 5.79
C LEU A 427 -2.81 16.56 6.17
N ILE A 428 -3.47 16.63 7.32
CA ILE A 428 -4.41 15.61 7.79
C ILE A 428 -5.64 15.55 6.87
N THR A 429 -6.22 16.70 6.53
CA THR A 429 -7.33 16.79 5.57
C THR A 429 -6.95 16.17 4.23
N SER A 430 -5.79 16.54 3.67
CA SER A 430 -5.32 15.98 2.39
C SER A 430 -5.09 14.46 2.41
N PHE A 431 -4.73 13.90 3.57
CA PHE A 431 -4.55 12.46 3.75
C PHE A 431 -5.90 11.74 3.84
N LEU A 432 -6.81 12.24 4.68
CA LEU A 432 -8.13 11.64 4.90
C LEU A 432 -8.97 11.66 3.63
N ASP A 433 -8.96 12.77 2.88
CA ASP A 433 -9.69 12.91 1.61
C ASP A 433 -9.17 11.93 0.54
N ARG A 434 -7.85 11.70 0.47
CA ARG A 434 -7.27 10.77 -0.52
C ARG A 434 -7.51 9.30 -0.18
N MET A 435 -7.46 8.96 1.10
CA MET A 435 -7.62 7.58 1.56
C MET A 435 -9.08 7.19 1.77
N GLN A 436 -10.01 8.15 1.71
CA GLN A 436 -11.46 7.95 1.87
C GLN A 436 -11.82 7.27 3.20
N TYR A 437 -11.17 7.68 4.30
CA TYR A 437 -11.48 7.16 5.64
C TYR A 437 -12.71 7.87 6.24
N GLY A 438 -13.89 7.63 5.66
CA GLY A 438 -15.12 8.34 6.00
C GLY A 438 -15.52 8.20 7.47
N LYS A 439 -15.32 7.03 8.09
CA LYS A 439 -15.66 6.79 9.51
C LYS A 439 -15.00 7.73 10.53
N VAL A 440 -13.86 8.34 10.19
CA VAL A 440 -13.08 9.19 11.09
C VAL A 440 -12.88 10.59 10.54
N SER A 441 -12.99 10.78 9.21
CA SER A 441 -12.73 12.08 8.59
C SER A 441 -13.69 13.17 9.05
N TRP A 442 -14.98 12.84 9.25
CA TRP A 442 -15.97 13.80 9.75
C TRP A 442 -15.58 14.41 11.10
N ILE A 443 -14.88 13.67 11.97
CA ILE A 443 -14.42 14.18 13.28
C ILE A 443 -13.36 15.26 13.09
N HIS A 444 -12.43 15.05 12.15
CA HIS A 444 -11.42 16.05 11.81
C HIS A 444 -12.07 17.26 11.13
N ASP A 445 -13.00 17.03 10.21
CA ASP A 445 -13.71 18.08 9.48
C ASP A 445 -14.51 18.99 10.44
N LEU A 446 -15.14 18.41 11.48
CA LEU A 446 -15.81 19.18 12.54
C LEU A 446 -14.84 20.06 13.35
N ALA A 447 -13.59 19.63 13.55
CA ALA A 447 -12.60 20.38 14.32
C ALA A 447 -12.00 21.57 13.53
N ILE A 448 -12.14 21.57 12.20
CA ILE A 448 -11.63 22.60 11.28
C ILE A 448 -12.76 23.44 10.66
N ASP A 449 -13.98 23.34 11.19
CA ASP A 449 -15.20 24.02 10.72
C ASP A 449 -15.56 23.72 9.24
N ARG A 450 -15.23 22.53 8.74
CA ARG A 450 -15.56 22.07 7.38
C ARG A 450 -16.86 21.25 7.37
N PHE A 451 -17.96 21.87 7.80
CA PHE A 451 -19.25 21.19 7.99
C PHE A 451 -19.83 20.58 6.72
N ASP A 452 -19.63 21.20 5.55
CA ASP A 452 -20.15 20.74 4.25
C ASP A 452 -19.61 19.36 3.91
N HIS A 453 -18.30 19.17 4.05
CA HIS A 453 -17.64 17.91 3.75
C HIS A 453 -17.97 16.86 4.80
N ALA A 454 -18.00 17.24 6.09
CA ALA A 454 -18.41 16.34 7.16
C ALA A 454 -19.83 15.79 6.91
N SER A 455 -20.75 16.64 6.47
CA SER A 455 -22.10 16.22 6.09
C SER A 455 -22.08 15.20 4.96
N GLN A 456 -21.43 15.52 3.84
CA GLN A 456 -21.37 14.61 2.67
C GLN A 456 -20.76 13.25 3.03
N VAL A 457 -19.69 13.25 3.83
CA VAL A 457 -19.06 12.02 4.31
C VAL A 457 -20.03 11.21 5.18
N LEU A 458 -20.70 11.86 6.13
CA LEU A 458 -21.66 11.19 7.02
C LEU A 458 -22.84 10.61 6.25
N LEU A 459 -23.35 11.31 5.22
CA LEU A 459 -24.42 10.82 4.37
C LEU A 459 -23.98 9.59 3.55
N ASN A 460 -22.77 9.62 3.00
CA ASN A 460 -22.22 8.49 2.23
C ASN A 460 -21.94 7.27 3.14
N GLU A 461 -21.36 7.49 4.32
CA GLU A 461 -21.11 6.40 5.29
C GLU A 461 -22.43 5.81 5.80
N ALA A 462 -23.45 6.65 6.03
CA ALA A 462 -24.78 6.20 6.44
C ALA A 462 -25.46 5.30 5.40
N GLU A 463 -25.19 5.44 4.10
CA GLU A 463 -25.71 4.52 3.08
C GLU A 463 -25.09 3.11 3.18
N SER A 464 -23.85 3.03 3.66
CA SER A 464 -23.13 1.77 3.82
C SER A 464 -23.34 1.10 5.19
N GLU A 465 -23.82 1.88 6.16
CA GLU A 465 -23.98 1.42 7.55
C GLU A 465 -25.18 0.49 7.69
N LYS A 466 -24.98 -0.63 8.38
CA LYS A 466 -26.01 -1.67 8.54
C LYS A 466 -26.81 -1.46 9.80
N ASN A 467 -26.19 -0.97 10.87
CA ASN A 467 -26.87 -0.78 12.13
C ASN A 467 -27.79 0.44 12.06
N LEU A 468 -29.08 0.23 12.29
CA LEU A 468 -30.12 1.26 12.25
C LEU A 468 -29.82 2.41 13.23
N ALA A 469 -29.30 2.11 14.42
CA ALA A 469 -29.00 3.12 15.43
C ALA A 469 -27.81 4.01 15.01
N ASP A 470 -26.76 3.40 14.46
CA ASP A 470 -25.58 4.14 13.98
C ASP A 470 -25.93 4.96 12.73
N GLN A 471 -26.73 4.40 11.83
CA GLN A 471 -27.25 5.11 10.66
C GLN A 471 -28.06 6.36 11.05
N LYS A 472 -28.92 6.25 12.07
CA LYS A 472 -29.65 7.40 12.62
C LYS A 472 -28.69 8.47 13.15
N ILE A 473 -27.65 8.07 13.89
CA ILE A 473 -26.65 9.01 14.43
C ILE A 473 -25.93 9.71 13.28
N MET A 474 -25.49 8.97 12.26
CA MET A 474 -24.78 9.54 11.11
C MET A 474 -25.65 10.52 10.33
N LEU A 475 -26.90 10.17 10.00
CA LEU A 475 -27.81 11.07 9.29
C LEU A 475 -28.19 12.30 10.12
N SER A 476 -28.48 12.12 11.41
CA SER A 476 -28.83 13.25 12.29
C SER A 476 -27.66 14.21 12.47
N LEU A 477 -26.43 13.69 12.64
CA LEU A 477 -25.23 14.51 12.69
C LEU A 477 -24.95 15.17 11.33
N GLY A 478 -25.16 14.45 10.23
CA GLY A 478 -25.03 14.98 8.87
C GLY A 478 -25.99 16.14 8.62
N LYS A 479 -27.25 16.04 9.08
CA LYS A 479 -28.23 17.14 9.07
C LYS A 479 -27.76 18.33 9.90
N LEU A 480 -27.30 18.08 11.13
CA LEU A 480 -26.79 19.14 12.01
C LEU A 480 -25.60 19.88 11.38
N CYS A 481 -24.71 19.17 10.68
CA CYS A 481 -23.61 19.79 9.95
C CYS A 481 -24.12 20.69 8.80
N GLN A 482 -25.09 20.23 8.01
CA GLN A 482 -25.70 21.06 6.95
C GLN A 482 -26.37 22.30 7.53
N VAL A 483 -27.06 22.16 8.66
CA VAL A 483 -27.74 23.30 9.30
C VAL A 483 -26.71 24.28 9.88
N ALA A 484 -25.63 23.79 10.49
CA ALA A 484 -24.58 24.65 11.04
C ALA A 484 -23.89 25.51 9.96
N GLN A 485 -23.81 25.02 8.72
CA GLN A 485 -23.27 25.78 7.59
C GLN A 485 -24.09 27.05 7.27
N ILE A 486 -25.39 27.04 7.56
CA ILE A 486 -26.32 28.13 7.19
C ILE A 486 -26.04 29.42 7.97
N ASP A 487 -25.42 29.33 9.15
CA ASP A 487 -25.16 30.49 10.00
C ASP A 487 -24.01 31.40 9.50
N ASP A 488 -23.17 30.94 8.56
CA ASP A 488 -21.94 31.65 8.13
C ASP A 488 -22.11 32.63 6.93
N GLY A 489 -23.34 32.93 6.51
CA GLY A 489 -23.64 34.06 5.62
C GLY A 489 -24.10 33.72 4.19
N GLU A 490 -24.40 32.44 3.91
CA GLU A 490 -25.19 32.08 2.72
C GLU A 490 -26.68 32.08 3.08
N HIS A 491 -27.47 32.85 2.32
CA HIS A 491 -28.91 32.94 2.54
C HIS A 491 -29.56 31.55 2.43
N LEU A 492 -30.42 31.22 3.40
CA LEU A 492 -31.42 30.12 3.40
C LEU A 492 -32.19 29.96 2.07
N ASP A 493 -32.14 30.96 1.19
CA ASP A 493 -32.82 31.04 -0.09
C ASP A 493 -32.11 30.27 -1.23
N SER A 494 -30.95 29.66 -0.98
CA SER A 494 -30.30 28.80 -1.97
C SER A 494 -31.06 27.48 -2.11
N GLU A 495 -31.86 27.37 -3.18
CA GLU A 495 -32.70 26.22 -3.52
C GLU A 495 -32.01 24.85 -3.36
N LYS A 496 -30.69 24.79 -3.58
CA LYS A 496 -29.87 23.58 -3.40
C LYS A 496 -29.74 23.13 -1.95
N VAL A 497 -29.52 24.06 -1.02
CA VAL A 497 -29.36 23.74 0.41
C VAL A 497 -30.69 23.21 0.97
N LEU A 498 -31.81 23.80 0.55
CA LEU A 498 -33.14 23.32 0.91
C LEU A 498 -33.41 21.91 0.36
N GLN A 499 -33.03 21.63 -0.89
CA GLN A 499 -33.15 20.30 -1.49
C GLN A 499 -32.27 19.25 -0.78
N ASP A 500 -31.05 19.62 -0.40
CA ASP A 500 -30.14 18.71 0.31
C ASP A 500 -30.67 18.37 1.72
N ILE A 501 -31.22 19.36 2.44
CA ILE A 501 -31.84 19.14 3.76
C ILE A 501 -33.11 18.29 3.64
N GLU A 502 -33.96 18.56 2.64
CA GLU A 502 -35.16 17.77 2.35
C GLU A 502 -34.79 16.30 2.11
N LEU A 503 -33.72 16.04 1.35
CA LEU A 503 -33.24 14.68 1.10
C LEU A 503 -32.81 13.97 2.40
N VAL A 504 -32.13 14.67 3.31
CA VAL A 504 -31.75 14.08 4.60
C VAL A 504 -32.98 13.82 5.48
N ASP A 505 -33.95 14.72 5.43
CA ASP A 505 -35.21 14.58 6.18
C ASP A 505 -36.05 13.41 5.68
N ASP A 506 -36.19 13.26 4.37
CA ASP A 506 -36.82 12.10 3.74
C ASP A 506 -36.17 10.78 4.22
N ARG A 507 -34.83 10.74 4.30
CA ARG A 507 -34.11 9.55 4.80
C ARG A 507 -34.33 9.31 6.29
N LEU A 508 -34.33 10.36 7.11
CA LEU A 508 -34.58 10.25 8.55
C LEU A 508 -36.01 9.79 8.84
N ASP A 509 -36.99 10.24 8.07
CA ASP A 509 -38.39 9.82 8.19
C ASP A 509 -38.56 8.33 7.86
N ILE A 510 -37.88 7.84 6.81
CA ILE A 510 -37.84 6.41 6.48
C ILE A 510 -37.22 5.60 7.63
N LEU A 511 -36.11 6.07 8.22
CA LEU A 511 -35.51 5.39 9.39
C LEU A 511 -36.44 5.43 10.60
N GLN A 512 -37.19 6.51 10.81
CA GLN A 512 -38.14 6.60 11.89
C GLN A 512 -39.28 5.58 11.73
N ALA A 513 -39.73 5.32 10.51
CA ALA A 513 -40.67 4.23 10.23
C ALA A 513 -40.09 2.86 10.62
N GLN A 514 -38.83 2.57 10.23
CA GLN A 514 -38.14 1.34 10.61
C GLN A 514 -37.95 1.19 12.13
N LEU A 515 -37.62 2.27 12.83
CA LEU A 515 -37.49 2.28 14.29
C LEU A 515 -38.81 1.96 14.98
N LYS A 516 -39.91 2.62 14.56
CA LYS A 516 -41.26 2.33 15.08
C LYS A 516 -41.64 0.87 14.87
N LEU A 517 -41.25 0.28 13.75
CA LEU A 517 -41.48 -1.11 13.43
C LEU A 517 -40.65 -2.04 14.32
N SER A 518 -39.38 -1.71 14.57
CA SER A 518 -38.53 -2.44 15.51
C SER A 518 -39.11 -2.40 16.94
N ASP A 519 -39.55 -1.22 17.39
CA ASP A 519 -40.22 -1.03 18.68
C ASP A 519 -41.51 -1.87 18.79
N LEU A 520 -42.30 -1.93 17.70
CA LEU A 520 -43.50 -2.76 17.64
C LEU A 520 -43.14 -4.25 17.78
N CYS A 521 -42.18 -4.75 17.01
CA CYS A 521 -41.71 -6.13 17.12
C CYS A 521 -41.20 -6.44 18.54
N GLN A 522 -40.44 -5.53 19.13
CA GLN A 522 -39.94 -5.67 20.49
C GLN A 522 -41.08 -5.72 21.51
N SER A 523 -42.08 -4.83 21.41
CA SER A 523 -43.24 -4.82 22.31
C SER A 523 -44.05 -6.13 22.25
N ILE A 524 -44.20 -6.72 21.06
CA ILE A 524 -44.89 -8.01 20.87
C ILE A 524 -44.08 -9.13 21.54
N LEU A 525 -42.76 -9.14 21.38
CA LEU A 525 -41.89 -10.13 22.03
C LEU A 525 -41.92 -9.97 23.55
N GLU A 526 -41.82 -8.75 24.07
CA GLU A 526 -41.86 -8.47 25.52
C GLU A 526 -43.18 -8.87 26.19
N SER A 527 -44.28 -8.87 25.43
CA SER A 527 -45.58 -9.35 25.91
C SER A 527 -45.62 -10.87 26.18
N GLN A 528 -44.64 -11.63 25.66
CA GLN A 528 -44.55 -13.07 25.84
C GLN A 528 -43.76 -13.46 27.10
N PRO A 529 -44.22 -14.45 27.87
CA PRO A 529 -43.50 -14.92 29.04
C PRO A 529 -42.15 -15.52 28.63
N GLN A 530 -41.07 -15.07 29.29
CA GLN A 530 -39.70 -15.57 29.07
C GLN A 530 -39.15 -15.36 27.66
N TYR A 531 -39.55 -14.28 26.97
CA TYR A 531 -39.11 -13.99 25.61
C TYR A 531 -37.58 -13.99 25.43
N SER A 532 -36.81 -13.53 26.43
CA SER A 532 -35.35 -13.50 26.39
C SER A 532 -34.67 -14.89 26.33
N LEU A 533 -35.42 -15.96 26.60
CA LEU A 533 -34.95 -17.35 26.52
C LEU A 533 -35.34 -18.05 25.22
N LEU A 534 -36.19 -17.42 24.39
CA LEU A 534 -36.64 -17.98 23.12
C LEU A 534 -35.52 -17.89 22.08
N SER A 535 -35.42 -18.92 21.22
CA SER A 535 -34.51 -18.86 20.07
C SER A 535 -35.00 -17.83 19.05
N VAL A 536 -34.10 -17.32 18.20
CA VAL A 536 -34.47 -16.37 17.13
C VAL A 536 -35.55 -16.96 16.22
N ASP A 537 -35.50 -18.25 15.92
CA ASP A 537 -36.53 -18.93 15.12
C ASP A 537 -37.90 -18.90 15.80
N GLN A 538 -37.95 -19.12 17.11
CA GLN A 538 -39.19 -19.06 17.89
C GLN A 538 -39.74 -17.63 17.97
N GLN A 539 -38.86 -16.63 18.10
CA GLN A 539 -39.25 -15.21 18.09
C GLN A 539 -39.85 -14.82 16.73
N VAL A 540 -39.24 -15.28 15.63
CA VAL A 540 -39.74 -15.07 14.27
C VAL A 540 -41.12 -15.71 14.07
N ASP A 541 -41.30 -16.95 14.53
CA ASP A 541 -42.60 -17.65 14.42
C ASP A 541 -43.72 -16.90 15.17
N ILE A 542 -43.44 -16.40 16.37
CA ILE A 542 -44.39 -15.60 17.17
C ILE A 542 -44.75 -14.31 16.42
N LEU A 543 -43.74 -13.60 15.90
CA LEU A 543 -43.96 -12.36 15.16
C LEU A 543 -44.75 -12.61 13.88
N ARG A 544 -44.48 -13.69 13.14
CA ARG A 544 -45.26 -14.07 11.95
C ARG A 544 -46.72 -14.36 12.29
N GLN A 545 -46.99 -15.05 13.39
CA GLN A 545 -48.37 -15.33 13.83
C GLN A 545 -49.13 -14.04 14.22
N HIS A 546 -48.46 -13.09 14.85
CA HIS A 546 -49.07 -11.83 15.28
C HIS A 546 -49.21 -10.79 14.17
N LEU A 547 -48.20 -10.64 13.31
CA LEU A 547 -48.14 -9.58 12.29
C LEU A 547 -48.66 -10.04 10.93
N ALA A 548 -48.47 -11.31 10.55
CA ALA A 548 -48.80 -11.80 9.21
C ALA A 548 -49.44 -13.20 9.18
N PRO A 549 -50.55 -13.44 9.92
CA PRO A 549 -51.27 -14.71 9.89
C PRO A 549 -51.79 -15.11 8.49
N ASN A 550 -51.96 -14.14 7.58
CA ASN A 550 -52.45 -14.35 6.22
C ASN A 550 -51.41 -14.97 5.25
N LEU A 551 -50.18 -15.23 5.73
CA LEU A 551 -49.08 -15.81 4.94
C LEU A 551 -48.99 -17.34 5.06
N VAL A 552 -50.00 -18.02 5.62
CA VAL A 552 -50.02 -19.49 5.69
C VAL A 552 -50.18 -20.11 4.30
N ASP A 553 -50.98 -19.49 3.43
CA ASP A 553 -51.24 -19.96 2.05
C ASP A 553 -50.13 -19.58 1.05
N ARG A 554 -49.15 -18.75 1.46
CA ARG A 554 -48.09 -18.17 0.62
C ARG A 554 -46.72 -18.41 1.27
N PRO A 555 -46.13 -19.60 1.07
CA PRO A 555 -44.96 -20.03 1.82
C PRO A 555 -43.68 -19.25 1.47
N ALA A 556 -43.52 -18.79 0.22
CA ALA A 556 -42.33 -18.05 -0.20
C ALA A 556 -42.34 -16.61 0.37
N PHE A 557 -43.50 -15.95 0.40
CA PHE A 557 -43.65 -14.67 1.13
C PHE A 557 -43.47 -14.84 2.63
N GLY A 558 -43.89 -15.97 3.19
CA GLY A 558 -43.60 -16.32 4.57
C GLY A 558 -42.10 -16.36 4.87
N GLN A 559 -41.31 -17.00 4.01
CA GLN A 559 -39.85 -17.06 4.16
C GLN A 559 -39.18 -15.68 4.01
N LEU A 560 -39.67 -14.82 3.11
CA LEU A 560 -39.20 -13.44 3.00
C LEU A 560 -39.52 -12.64 4.25
N PHE A 561 -40.74 -12.74 4.77
CA PHE A 561 -41.14 -12.11 6.02
C PHE A 561 -40.25 -12.54 7.18
N ASP A 562 -40.01 -13.85 7.31
CA ASP A 562 -39.12 -14.42 8.33
C ASP A 562 -37.68 -13.88 8.22
N ARG A 563 -37.19 -13.66 6.99
CA ARG A 563 -35.87 -13.04 6.74
C ARG A 563 -35.84 -11.57 7.17
N TYR A 564 -36.85 -10.78 6.84
CA TYR A 564 -36.93 -9.38 7.23
C TYR A 564 -37.04 -9.22 8.75
N VAL A 565 -37.86 -10.04 9.42
CA VAL A 565 -37.98 -10.05 10.88
C VAL A 565 -36.63 -10.36 11.54
N ARG A 566 -35.84 -11.30 11.01
CA ARG A 566 -34.51 -11.59 11.55
C ARG A 566 -33.58 -10.38 11.47
N GLN A 567 -33.63 -9.61 10.38
CA GLN A 567 -32.84 -8.39 10.22
C GLN A 567 -33.29 -7.31 11.22
N ILE A 568 -34.61 -7.14 11.40
CA ILE A 568 -35.17 -6.19 12.38
C ILE A 568 -34.75 -6.55 13.81
N ILE A 569 -34.83 -7.83 14.20
CA ILE A 569 -34.39 -8.31 15.54
C ILE A 569 -32.89 -8.09 15.73
N ALA A 570 -32.08 -8.24 14.67
CA ALA A 570 -30.65 -7.98 14.72
C ALA A 570 -30.31 -6.48 14.84
N GLY A 571 -31.27 -5.58 14.59
CA GLY A 571 -31.06 -4.14 14.53
C GLY A 571 -30.48 -3.66 13.19
N ASP A 572 -30.54 -4.50 12.16
CA ASP A 572 -30.06 -4.16 10.82
C ASP A 572 -31.11 -3.31 10.08
N ALA A 573 -30.63 -2.29 9.35
CA ALA A 573 -31.42 -1.45 8.47
C ALA A 573 -31.93 -2.27 7.27
N LEU A 574 -33.23 -2.19 7.01
CA LEU A 574 -33.84 -2.82 5.84
C LEU A 574 -33.62 -1.92 4.60
N ARG A 575 -33.49 -2.54 3.43
CA ARG A 575 -33.55 -1.76 2.18
C ARG A 575 -34.93 -1.14 2.05
N ILE A 576 -35.02 0.00 1.37
CA ILE A 576 -36.28 0.74 1.22
C ILE A 576 -37.38 -0.16 0.63
N GLU A 577 -37.06 -0.96 -0.39
CA GLU A 577 -38.08 -1.81 -1.00
C GLU A 577 -38.39 -3.07 -0.19
N ASP A 578 -37.47 -3.54 0.67
CA ASP A 578 -37.74 -4.61 1.64
C ASP A 578 -38.69 -4.10 2.73
N LEU A 579 -38.54 -2.84 3.14
CA LEU A 579 -39.43 -2.17 4.09
C LEU A 579 -40.85 -2.02 3.52
N ILE A 580 -40.97 -1.56 2.28
CA ILE A 580 -42.27 -1.41 1.60
C ILE A 580 -42.96 -2.79 1.47
N GLU A 581 -42.22 -3.82 1.07
CA GLU A 581 -42.76 -5.18 0.97
C GLU A 581 -43.16 -5.73 2.34
N PHE A 582 -42.37 -5.49 3.39
CA PHE A 582 -42.72 -5.90 4.75
C PHE A 582 -44.06 -5.33 5.22
N TYR A 583 -44.28 -4.02 5.04
CA TYR A 583 -45.56 -3.39 5.38
C TYR A 583 -46.73 -3.92 4.53
N GLY A 584 -46.48 -4.29 3.28
CA GLY A 584 -47.48 -4.91 2.40
C GLY A 584 -47.81 -6.36 2.74
N LEU A 585 -46.85 -7.13 3.29
CA LEU A 585 -47.04 -8.54 3.67
C LEU A 585 -47.76 -8.72 5.02
N LYS A 586 -47.82 -7.67 5.83
CA LYS A 586 -48.52 -7.64 7.12
C LYS A 586 -50.04 -7.78 6.92
N ALA A 587 -50.74 -8.37 7.89
CA ALA A 587 -52.16 -8.71 7.74
C ALA A 587 -53.10 -7.49 7.75
N ASN A 588 -52.68 -6.37 8.35
CA ASN A 588 -53.32 -5.05 8.34
C ASN A 588 -54.86 -5.09 8.58
N LEU A 589 -55.30 -5.83 9.61
CA LEU A 589 -56.71 -6.00 9.98
C LEU A 589 -57.22 -4.77 10.77
N ASP A 590 -58.40 -4.24 10.37
CA ASP A 590 -59.35 -3.25 10.98
C ASP A 590 -58.83 -2.02 11.78
N GLU A 591 -57.61 -2.02 12.33
CA GLU A 591 -56.96 -0.93 13.10
C GLU A 591 -55.54 -0.57 12.58
N GLN A 592 -55.00 -1.31 11.61
CA GLN A 592 -53.62 -1.16 11.11
C GLN A 592 -53.52 -0.56 9.69
N VAL A 593 -54.54 0.19 9.27
CA VAL A 593 -54.59 0.83 7.94
C VAL A 593 -53.45 1.83 7.73
N GLU A 594 -52.92 2.40 8.82
CA GLU A 594 -51.78 3.32 8.82
C GLU A 594 -50.50 2.71 8.24
N ASP A 595 -50.32 1.39 8.31
CA ASP A 595 -49.13 0.70 7.78
C ASP A 595 -49.01 0.86 6.25
N PHE A 596 -50.14 0.88 5.54
CA PHE A 596 -50.16 1.13 4.10
C PHE A 596 -49.84 2.58 3.76
N VAL A 597 -50.26 3.52 4.61
CA VAL A 597 -49.94 4.95 4.46
C VAL A 597 -48.44 5.17 4.68
N ILE A 598 -47.85 4.52 5.70
CA ILE A 598 -46.40 4.56 5.97
C ILE A 598 -45.61 3.97 4.78
N ALA A 599 -46.06 2.85 4.21
CA ALA A 599 -45.41 2.26 3.04
C ALA A 599 -45.40 3.21 1.82
N LEU A 600 -46.49 3.95 1.61
CA LEU A 600 -46.61 4.94 0.54
C LEU A 600 -45.79 6.20 0.80
N ASP A 601 -45.77 6.66 2.05
CA ASP A 601 -44.94 7.78 2.46
C ASP A 601 -43.45 7.46 2.24
N VAL A 602 -43.00 6.29 2.69
CA VAL A 602 -41.65 5.75 2.42
C VAL A 602 -41.36 5.70 0.92
N PHE A 603 -42.32 5.22 0.11
CA PHE A 603 -42.16 5.15 -1.34
C PHE A 603 -42.01 6.54 -1.98
N SER A 604 -42.86 7.49 -1.59
CA SER A 604 -42.85 8.85 -2.13
C SER A 604 -41.53 9.58 -1.82
N ARG A 605 -41.02 9.41 -0.60
CA ARG A 605 -39.79 10.02 -0.08
C ARG A 605 -38.52 9.39 -0.63
N ALA A 606 -38.55 8.09 -0.89
CA ALA A 606 -37.42 7.40 -1.47
C ALA A 606 -37.08 7.92 -2.88
N LYS A 607 -38.04 8.54 -3.59
CA LYS A 607 -37.89 9.04 -4.98
C LYS A 607 -37.35 7.96 -5.94
N VAL A 608 -37.40 6.68 -5.53
CA VAL A 608 -36.97 5.52 -6.30
C VAL A 608 -38.05 5.25 -7.35
N ARG A 609 -37.64 5.03 -8.59
CA ARG A 609 -38.49 4.43 -9.62
C ARG A 609 -38.17 2.94 -9.72
N PRO A 610 -38.75 2.06 -8.89
CA PRO A 610 -38.63 0.64 -9.15
C PRO A 610 -39.69 0.21 -10.19
N PRO A 611 -39.46 -0.89 -10.93
CA PRO A 611 -40.48 -1.54 -11.77
C PRO A 611 -41.63 -2.18 -10.94
N LEU A 612 -41.66 -1.98 -9.63
CA LEU A 612 -42.48 -2.73 -8.66
C LEU A 612 -43.50 -1.85 -7.92
N THR A 613 -43.76 -0.63 -8.41
CA THR A 613 -44.78 0.30 -7.89
C THR A 613 -46.12 -0.37 -7.60
N TRP A 614 -46.47 -1.41 -8.36
CA TRP A 614 -47.75 -2.11 -8.27
C TRP A 614 -47.87 -3.15 -7.13
N LYS A 615 -46.76 -3.62 -6.54
CA LYS A 615 -46.78 -4.71 -5.54
C LYS A 615 -47.24 -4.26 -4.15
N ALA A 616 -47.03 -3.01 -3.78
CA ALA A 616 -47.53 -2.45 -2.52
C ALA A 616 -49.07 -2.27 -2.51
N PHE A 617 -49.70 -2.16 -3.69
CA PHE A 617 -51.13 -1.90 -3.83
C PHE A 617 -51.99 -3.16 -3.97
N SER A 618 -51.42 -4.29 -4.41
CA SER A 618 -52.13 -5.58 -4.51
C SER A 618 -52.80 -6.01 -3.19
N PRO A 619 -52.14 -5.91 -2.01
CA PRO A 619 -52.77 -6.23 -0.73
C PRO A 619 -53.91 -5.27 -0.35
N VAL A 620 -53.76 -3.96 -0.61
CA VAL A 620 -54.81 -2.95 -0.39
C VAL A 620 -56.05 -3.26 -1.23
N LEU A 621 -55.83 -3.78 -2.44
CA LEU A 621 -56.87 -4.24 -3.37
C LEU A 621 -57.42 -5.64 -3.07
N LEU A 622 -56.92 -6.34 -2.05
CA LEU A 622 -57.42 -7.65 -1.62
C LEU A 622 -58.34 -7.59 -0.39
N VAL A 623 -58.38 -6.45 0.34
CA VAL A 623 -59.23 -6.24 1.54
C VAL A 623 -60.74 -6.12 1.21
N TRP A 624 -61.11 -6.26 -0.06
CA TRP A 624 -62.49 -6.16 -0.57
C TRP A 624 -63.43 -7.29 -0.13
N GLN A 625 -62.94 -8.30 0.58
CA GLN A 625 -63.77 -9.37 1.13
C GLN A 625 -64.81 -8.85 2.14
N ALA A 626 -64.54 -7.72 2.81
CA ALA A 626 -65.53 -7.06 3.67
C ALA A 626 -66.75 -6.57 2.88
N LEU A 627 -66.55 -6.11 1.63
CA LEU A 627 -67.61 -5.61 0.75
C LEU A 627 -68.41 -6.73 0.08
N LYS A 628 -67.93 -7.98 0.02
CA LYS A 628 -68.75 -9.12 -0.44
C LYS A 628 -69.97 -9.40 0.46
N LYS A 629 -70.00 -8.85 1.67
CA LYS A 629 -71.13 -8.93 2.61
C LYS A 629 -72.14 -7.77 2.46
N SER A 630 -71.94 -6.83 1.53
CA SER A 630 -72.75 -5.60 1.41
C SER A 630 -74.05 -5.74 0.62
N SER A 631 -74.44 -6.94 0.18
CA SER A 631 -75.56 -7.16 -0.76
C SER A 631 -76.96 -6.75 -0.26
N ASN A 632 -77.08 -6.20 0.97
CA ASN A 632 -78.33 -5.68 1.56
C ASN A 632 -78.13 -4.38 2.38
N LEU A 633 -77.12 -3.55 2.08
CA LEU A 633 -76.87 -2.29 2.82
C LEU A 633 -77.57 -1.07 2.17
N SER A 634 -77.91 -0.06 2.97
CA SER A 634 -78.41 1.23 2.46
C SER A 634 -77.28 2.06 1.84
N ASP A 635 -77.61 3.01 0.95
CA ASP A 635 -76.59 3.85 0.29
C ASP A 635 -75.73 4.64 1.30
N GLN A 636 -76.29 5.05 2.44
CA GLN A 636 -75.54 5.74 3.50
C GLN A 636 -74.59 4.80 4.25
N ASP A 637 -75.01 3.56 4.51
CA ASP A 637 -74.18 2.55 5.16
C ASP A 637 -73.08 2.06 4.21
N LEU A 638 -73.37 2.03 2.90
CA LEU A 638 -72.41 1.72 1.85
C LEU A 638 -71.32 2.79 1.77
N ILE A 639 -71.68 4.08 1.75
CA ILE A 639 -70.70 5.19 1.80
C ILE A 639 -69.87 5.13 3.08
N THR A 640 -70.49 4.84 4.22
CA THR A 640 -69.78 4.70 5.51
C THR A 640 -68.80 3.52 5.48
N CYS A 641 -69.20 2.40 4.88
CA CYS A 641 -68.35 1.22 4.68
C CYS A 641 -67.19 1.49 3.71
N LEU A 642 -67.44 2.21 2.61
CA LEU A 642 -66.40 2.66 1.68
C LEU A 642 -65.40 3.59 2.36
N LYS A 643 -65.88 4.53 3.19
CA LYS A 643 -65.01 5.43 3.97
C LYS A 643 -64.17 4.70 5.01
N SER A 644 -64.67 3.61 5.59
CA SER A 644 -63.91 2.76 6.52
C SER A 644 -62.92 1.80 5.84
N THR A 645 -62.90 1.75 4.50
CA THR A 645 -62.02 0.83 3.77
C THR A 645 -60.59 1.36 3.74
N ALA A 646 -59.60 0.45 3.85
CA ALA A 646 -58.18 0.78 3.80
C ALA A 646 -57.79 1.61 2.57
N LEU A 647 -58.42 1.33 1.42
CA LEU A 647 -58.23 2.07 0.18
C LEU A 647 -58.64 3.55 0.30
N TYR A 648 -59.75 3.87 0.97
CA TYR A 648 -60.20 5.26 1.13
C TYR A 648 -59.23 6.06 2.00
N HIS A 649 -58.74 5.47 3.09
CA HIS A 649 -57.73 6.09 3.97
C HIS A 649 -56.38 6.28 3.26
N VAL A 650 -55.96 5.29 2.47
CA VAL A 650 -54.76 5.37 1.64
C VAL A 650 -54.90 6.49 0.60
N LEU A 651 -55.99 6.52 -0.16
CA LEU A 651 -56.20 7.52 -1.22
C LEU A 651 -56.39 8.94 -0.68
N SER A 652 -57.11 9.11 0.43
CA SER A 652 -57.32 10.43 1.04
C SER A 652 -56.04 11.04 1.63
N SER A 653 -55.07 10.22 2.04
CA SER A 653 -53.77 10.69 2.55
C SER A 653 -52.72 10.92 1.47
N SER A 654 -52.90 10.34 0.27
CA SER A 654 -51.89 10.36 -0.81
C SER A 654 -52.27 11.21 -2.03
N ILE A 655 -53.54 11.64 -2.17
CA ILE A 655 -53.96 12.54 -3.23
C ILE A 655 -53.63 13.99 -2.84
N ASP A 656 -52.47 14.47 -3.29
CA ASP A 656 -52.13 15.89 -3.25
C ASP A 656 -52.70 16.56 -4.51
N PRO A 657 -53.57 17.61 -4.42
CA PRO A 657 -54.30 18.15 -5.57
C PRO A 657 -53.42 18.75 -6.68
N ASN A 658 -52.14 19.04 -6.40
CA ASN A 658 -51.19 19.64 -7.34
C ASN A 658 -50.20 18.66 -7.97
N VAL A 659 -50.04 17.44 -7.44
CA VAL A 659 -49.09 16.45 -7.94
C VAL A 659 -49.85 15.19 -8.29
N GLY A 660 -50.26 15.09 -9.56
CA GLY A 660 -50.87 13.88 -10.09
C GLY A 660 -49.87 12.72 -10.08
N GLN A 661 -49.77 12.00 -8.96
CA GLN A 661 -49.16 10.68 -8.97
C GLN A 661 -50.16 9.69 -9.58
N PRO A 662 -49.76 8.89 -10.57
CA PRO A 662 -50.65 7.90 -11.16
C PRO A 662 -50.69 6.72 -10.21
N ILE A 663 -51.67 6.69 -9.31
CA ILE A 663 -52.06 5.44 -8.68
C ILE A 663 -52.55 4.55 -9.82
N SER A 664 -51.71 3.60 -10.21
CA SER A 664 -51.96 2.70 -11.32
C SER A 664 -53.29 1.99 -11.11
N SER A 665 -54.03 1.81 -12.20
CA SER A 665 -55.31 1.11 -12.12
C SER A 665 -55.12 -0.33 -11.65
N PRO A 666 -56.14 -0.98 -11.04
CA PRO A 666 -56.05 -2.38 -10.62
C PRO A 666 -55.58 -3.34 -11.73
N ASN A 667 -55.85 -3.01 -13.00
CA ASN A 667 -55.44 -3.79 -14.18
C ASN A 667 -53.97 -3.58 -14.59
N GLU A 668 -53.38 -2.46 -14.21
CA GLU A 668 -51.94 -2.20 -14.39
C GLU A 668 -51.13 -2.80 -13.23
N SER A 669 -51.80 -3.40 -12.24
CA SER A 669 -51.19 -3.94 -11.02
C SER A 669 -50.90 -5.45 -11.05
N PHE A 670 -51.01 -6.10 -12.22
CA PHE A 670 -50.78 -7.54 -12.36
C PHE A 670 -49.29 -7.87 -12.55
N PHE A 671 -48.82 -8.92 -11.87
CA PHE A 671 -47.51 -9.52 -12.14
C PHE A 671 -47.48 -10.25 -13.49
N ASP A 672 -46.59 -9.86 -14.40
CA ASP A 672 -46.32 -10.63 -15.62
C ASP A 672 -45.19 -11.66 -15.39
N PRO A 673 -45.50 -12.96 -15.33
CA PRO A 673 -44.49 -14.00 -15.07
C PRO A 673 -43.51 -14.20 -16.23
N THR A 674 -43.81 -13.73 -17.45
CA THR A 674 -42.95 -13.95 -18.62
C THR A 674 -41.83 -12.92 -18.75
N VAL A 675 -42.09 -11.68 -18.30
CA VAL A 675 -41.11 -10.58 -18.29
C VAL A 675 -40.32 -10.54 -16.98
N SER A 676 -40.96 -10.87 -15.85
CA SER A 676 -40.40 -10.58 -14.52
C SER A 676 -39.49 -11.67 -13.92
N LEU A 677 -39.51 -12.90 -14.45
CA LEU A 677 -38.76 -14.04 -13.87
C LEU A 677 -37.26 -13.98 -14.17
N ASN A 678 -36.88 -13.49 -15.36
CA ASN A 678 -35.48 -13.45 -15.81
C ASN A 678 -34.80 -12.09 -15.57
N ASP A 679 -35.57 -11.00 -15.55
CA ASP A 679 -35.03 -9.64 -15.38
C ASP A 679 -35.38 -9.08 -13.98
N ASP A 680 -36.65 -8.84 -13.64
CA ASP A 680 -36.99 -8.07 -12.43
C ASP A 680 -36.78 -8.80 -11.09
N LEU A 681 -37.19 -10.07 -10.96
CA LEU A 681 -37.01 -10.84 -9.72
C LEU A 681 -35.54 -11.21 -9.49
N ALA A 682 -34.81 -11.54 -10.56
CA ALA A 682 -33.39 -11.86 -10.48
C ALA A 682 -32.53 -10.63 -10.11
N ILE A 683 -32.87 -9.45 -10.63
CA ILE A 683 -32.23 -8.18 -10.24
C ILE A 683 -32.51 -7.84 -8.77
N ARG A 684 -33.76 -8.06 -8.30
CA ARG A 684 -34.13 -7.74 -6.91
C ARG A 684 -33.48 -8.69 -5.90
N PHE A 685 -33.43 -9.97 -6.24
CA PHE A 685 -33.04 -11.05 -5.34
C PHE A 685 -31.85 -11.83 -5.90
N PRO A 686 -30.67 -11.21 -6.05
CA PRO A 686 -29.50 -11.83 -6.69
C PRO A 686 -28.97 -13.05 -5.92
N ASP A 687 -29.22 -13.10 -4.61
CA ASP A 687 -28.75 -14.18 -3.74
C ASP A 687 -29.67 -15.42 -3.76
N HIS A 688 -30.81 -15.36 -4.44
CA HIS A 688 -31.80 -16.45 -4.45
C HIS A 688 -31.52 -17.45 -5.56
N SER A 689 -31.76 -18.73 -5.27
CA SER A 689 -31.71 -19.79 -6.25
C SER A 689 -32.89 -19.71 -7.22
N LEU A 690 -32.74 -20.26 -8.43
CA LEU A 690 -33.82 -20.32 -9.41
C LEU A 690 -35.09 -21.00 -8.85
N SER A 691 -34.93 -22.00 -7.98
CA SER A 691 -36.06 -22.67 -7.33
C SER A 691 -36.82 -21.75 -6.35
N GLU A 692 -36.12 -20.86 -5.64
CA GLU A 692 -36.75 -19.90 -4.71
C GLU A 692 -37.46 -18.79 -5.50
N LEU A 693 -36.86 -18.31 -6.59
CA LEU A 693 -37.49 -17.34 -7.50
C LEU A 693 -38.75 -17.90 -8.16
N GLU A 694 -38.76 -19.19 -8.55
CA GLU A 694 -39.96 -19.87 -9.05
C GLU A 694 -41.06 -19.99 -7.99
N GLN A 695 -40.71 -20.20 -6.72
CA GLN A 695 -41.68 -20.23 -5.62
C GLN A 695 -42.27 -18.84 -5.35
N LEU A 696 -41.44 -17.78 -5.37
CA LEU A 696 -41.91 -16.40 -5.27
C LEU A 696 -42.84 -16.02 -6.44
N SER A 697 -42.49 -16.43 -7.66
CA SER A 697 -43.36 -16.22 -8.84
C SER A 697 -44.74 -16.88 -8.67
N LYS A 698 -44.81 -18.07 -8.06
CA LYS A 698 -46.08 -18.75 -7.77
C LYS A 698 -46.93 -17.99 -6.74
N ASP A 699 -46.29 -17.43 -5.70
CA ASP A 699 -46.99 -16.64 -4.68
C ASP A 699 -47.53 -15.32 -5.29
N TYR A 700 -46.77 -14.64 -6.15
CA TYR A 700 -47.28 -13.47 -6.91
C TYR A 700 -48.43 -13.83 -7.85
N GLN A 701 -48.35 -14.96 -8.56
CA GLN A 701 -49.46 -15.45 -9.40
C GLN A 701 -50.71 -15.80 -8.59
N PHE A 702 -50.54 -16.22 -7.33
CA PHE A 702 -51.66 -16.46 -6.45
C PHE A 702 -52.37 -15.16 -6.04
N GLU A 703 -51.61 -14.10 -5.75
CA GLU A 703 -52.20 -12.77 -5.52
C GLU A 703 -52.93 -12.23 -6.75
N ASN A 704 -52.31 -12.32 -7.93
CA ASN A 704 -52.95 -11.94 -9.20
C ASN A 704 -54.31 -12.65 -9.38
N ARG A 705 -54.38 -13.96 -9.10
CA ARG A 705 -55.63 -14.71 -9.22
C ARG A 705 -56.69 -14.22 -8.24
N LYS A 706 -56.32 -13.96 -6.98
CA LYS A 706 -57.25 -13.39 -6.00
C LYS A 706 -57.72 -11.99 -6.38
N LEU A 707 -56.84 -11.16 -6.93
CA LEU A 707 -57.18 -9.83 -7.43
C LEU A 707 -58.14 -9.91 -8.63
N GLN A 708 -57.85 -10.80 -9.58
CA GLN A 708 -58.72 -11.07 -10.72
C GLN A 708 -60.11 -11.54 -10.28
N GLU A 709 -60.17 -12.50 -9.35
CA GLU A 709 -61.44 -12.96 -8.76
C GLU A 709 -62.19 -11.83 -8.06
N ALA A 710 -61.50 -10.92 -7.36
CA ALA A 710 -62.13 -9.77 -6.73
C ALA A 710 -62.71 -8.80 -7.77
N ILE A 711 -61.98 -8.53 -8.85
CA ILE A 711 -62.43 -7.68 -9.96
C ILE A 711 -63.66 -8.29 -10.65
N GLU A 712 -63.64 -9.59 -10.94
CA GLU A 712 -64.72 -10.29 -11.65
C GLU A 712 -65.97 -10.51 -10.79
N SER A 713 -65.83 -10.75 -9.49
CA SER A 713 -66.95 -11.09 -8.59
C SER A 713 -67.52 -9.92 -7.79
N GLY A 714 -66.82 -8.79 -7.70
CA GLY A 714 -67.05 -7.78 -6.66
C GLY A 714 -67.33 -6.35 -7.12
N GLY A 715 -67.46 -6.05 -8.42
CA GLY A 715 -67.74 -4.67 -8.87
C GLY A 715 -66.66 -3.66 -8.42
N VAL A 716 -65.43 -4.12 -8.19
CA VAL A 716 -64.32 -3.33 -7.60
C VAL A 716 -64.07 -2.03 -8.35
N TRP A 717 -64.28 -2.03 -9.67
CA TRP A 717 -64.18 -0.82 -10.51
C TRP A 717 -65.20 0.26 -10.17
N GLU A 718 -66.45 -0.13 -9.90
CA GLU A 718 -67.53 0.80 -9.59
C GLU A 718 -67.29 1.43 -8.22
N TYR A 719 -66.88 0.61 -7.24
CA TYR A 719 -66.52 1.10 -5.91
C TYR A 719 -65.22 1.92 -5.89
N TYR A 720 -64.23 1.58 -6.71
CA TYR A 720 -63.01 2.39 -6.87
C TYR A 720 -63.35 3.76 -7.45
N GLY A 721 -64.14 3.80 -8.53
CA GLY A 721 -64.61 5.04 -9.12
C GLY A 721 -65.42 5.90 -8.13
N GLU A 722 -66.24 5.26 -7.30
CA GLU A 722 -67.04 5.94 -6.27
C GLU A 722 -66.20 6.47 -5.11
N ILE A 723 -65.19 5.72 -4.66
CA ILE A 723 -64.22 6.18 -3.64
C ILE A 723 -63.46 7.42 -4.15
N VAL A 724 -62.98 7.40 -5.40
CA VAL A 724 -62.28 8.54 -6.01
C VAL A 724 -63.22 9.74 -6.16
N ARG A 725 -64.49 9.52 -6.50
CA ARG A 725 -65.51 10.57 -6.53
C ARG A 725 -65.75 11.16 -5.14
N LEU A 726 -65.92 10.32 -4.13
CA LEU A 726 -66.17 10.74 -2.74
C LEU A 726 -65.03 11.57 -2.17
N ILE A 727 -63.76 11.25 -2.49
CA ILE A 727 -62.59 12.02 -2.05
C ILE A 727 -62.57 13.40 -2.73
N ARG A 728 -62.79 13.45 -4.04
CA ARG A 728 -62.87 14.73 -4.79
C ARG A 728 -64.04 15.62 -4.34
N GLU A 729 -65.17 15.00 -3.98
CA GLU A 729 -66.34 15.72 -3.45
C GLU A 729 -66.11 16.24 -2.02
N SER A 730 -65.47 15.45 -1.13
CA SER A 730 -65.13 15.92 0.21
C SER A 730 -64.16 17.10 0.21
N ASP A 731 -63.21 17.13 -0.73
CA ASP A 731 -62.26 18.25 -0.84
C ASP A 731 -62.92 19.51 -1.41
N SER A 732 -63.80 19.38 -2.42
CA SER A 732 -64.57 20.52 -2.95
C SER A 732 -65.54 21.15 -1.94
N LEU A 733 -66.07 20.36 -1.00
CA LEU A 733 -66.89 20.85 0.12
C LEU A 733 -66.04 21.50 1.23
N SER A 734 -64.78 21.09 1.39
CA SER A 734 -63.84 21.74 2.32
C SER A 734 -63.39 23.12 1.81
N ASP A 735 -63.31 23.30 0.49
CA ASP A 735 -62.95 24.58 -0.15
C ASP A 735 -64.18 25.52 -0.29
N GLY A 736 -65.40 24.98 -0.35
CA GLY A 736 -66.66 25.75 -0.36
C GLY A 736 -67.12 26.26 1.03
N GLY A 737 -66.40 25.91 2.10
CA GLY A 737 -66.69 26.29 3.49
C GLY A 737 -66.11 27.63 3.94
N VAL A 738 -65.39 28.36 3.08
CA VAL A 738 -65.05 29.77 3.31
C VAL A 738 -66.18 30.64 2.77
N GLY A 739 -67.31 30.61 3.49
CA GLY A 739 -68.40 31.55 3.28
C GLY A 739 -67.92 32.97 3.49
N ASP A 740 -67.97 33.77 2.42
CA ASP A 740 -68.73 35.01 2.39
C ASP A 740 -68.87 35.73 3.76
N VAL A 741 -67.78 36.37 4.21
CA VAL A 741 -67.83 37.44 5.23
C VAL A 741 -67.08 38.66 4.67
N THR A 742 -67.65 39.24 3.63
CA THR A 742 -67.44 40.66 3.32
C THR A 742 -68.80 41.26 3.01
N MET A 743 -69.38 41.91 4.03
CA MET A 743 -70.00 43.25 3.98
C MET A 743 -70.87 43.45 5.22
N MET A 744 -70.46 44.34 6.13
CA MET A 744 -71.23 45.47 6.68
C MET A 744 -70.66 45.96 8.03
N SER A 745 -70.32 47.26 8.08
CA SER A 745 -70.45 48.25 9.19
C SER A 745 -70.11 47.80 10.63
N GLU A 746 -69.24 48.46 11.40
CA GLU A 746 -68.95 49.90 11.62
C GLU A 746 -67.48 50.12 11.99
#